data_AF-A0AA39LVR8-F1
#
_entry.id   AF-A0AA39LVR8-F1
#
_cell.length_a   1.000
_cell.length_b   1.000
_cell.length_c   1.000
_cell.angle_alpha   90.00
_cell.angle_beta   90.00
_cell.angle_gamma   90.00
#
_symmetry.space_group_name_H-M   'P 1'
#
loop_
_entity.id
_entity.type
_entity.pdbx_description
1 polymer ?
#
loop_
_entity_poly.entity_id
_entity_poly.type
_entity_poly.pdbx_seq_one_letter_code
_entity_poly.pdbx_strand_id
1 'polypeptide(L)'
;MAPPVEPAESDLRARRTVSAPRERNIDSPRRYPAELRHFETAIPVRQCANRPPSPDRQPTRLSPHLANDSFFSFCASSLRSFFPISFFASPTSIVAPSPAPKLMAGGEGEESEGASGPVVVASKQSPIVARRLSASLMYSPSPAAMVDTTASVPGIGDEDGFRRASTPSMEPPALTPSRRYAFRPRRSQPHKDDEALCASNVAATADEALFVPSSSKRIRLESPGEAKNSSTGENEYDEPPSNGRCAFDECPDEVLIKICSLLVEGELASVSLTCKRLHRISNDLSIWKKLFEHVYEYQTPLFHPAPTVFEFREPNLWDPTVTNPWKESFRQLYHAVHVRPLCKFMYAVKGRKIVHQEKIEAALKDFETQPNGEKLLVLHSGYYETEPIVINSAIQIIGASGGSPSQINTHVVIEQHTDTTVSFIEGAHDAYIGYCSIKYSPNRNPLAPGNSAIAPAAQPPQQLPNALLVTDNATPFIDHVNINSLSSVGAAVTVKKEHANPRMRHCTICDCENVGIYITDHACGTYEDCEIARNNLAGVWVKNHANPVFRRCHIHHGRDVGVFTFESGMGYFEGCDIHGNRISGIEVKNNANPTVVRCDVHHGTTGGIYVHGKGRGQFMENRIFSNAFAGIWITSQSDPTIRKNEIFTGQQGGVYIFGDGRGLIEQNNIYGNALAGIQIRTGSDPIVRLNKIHDGLHGGIYVHEKGKGLIEENEVYGNTLAGIWVTTGSSPILRRNRIHSGKQVGVYFYDNGHGLLEENDIFHHLYSGVQIRTGSNPKITRNKIWGGQNGGVLVYSGGMGLLEDNEIFDNAMAGVWIKTESNPVLRRNKIYDGRDSGVCIFNKGRGLLEDNDIYRNAQAGVLISQDSNPTLRRNRVFEGRAAGVEITNGATATLEMNHVFYNQFGGLCVATGVEPVLRENKIYSNYDLVERAVSKGHCLFKISSTTSFPMHDFYKCVTCNTTDKNAICANCIKVCHKGHEVAFVRHDRFFCDCGAGTLDVANTQTCRLQTESRDNDTVYDSAGPTETETS
;
A
#
# COMPACT_ATOMS: atom_id res chain seq x y z
N MET A 1 -3.91 5.30 66.53
CA MET A 1 -3.06 6.20 67.35
C MET A 1 -1.77 6.44 66.59
N ALA A 2 -1.17 7.62 66.76
CA ALA A 2 0.27 7.87 66.61
C ALA A 2 0.81 8.21 68.04
N PRO A 3 2.11 8.46 68.31
CA PRO A 3 3.27 8.54 67.41
C PRO A 3 4.51 7.67 67.87
N PRO A 4 5.76 8.15 68.13
CA PRO A 4 6.92 8.17 67.20
C PRO A 4 8.29 7.60 67.75
N VAL A 5 9.42 8.06 67.15
CA VAL A 5 10.87 8.05 67.57
C VAL A 5 11.69 6.78 67.19
N GLU A 6 12.88 6.75 66.56
CA GLU A 6 14.11 7.62 66.34
C GLU A 6 15.32 7.35 67.34
N PRO A 7 16.57 7.89 67.21
CA PRO A 7 17.77 7.10 66.78
C PRO A 7 19.09 7.21 67.62
N ALA A 8 20.20 6.55 67.18
CA ALA A 8 21.65 6.80 67.49
C ALA A 8 22.57 6.01 66.50
N GLU A 9 23.62 6.53 65.81
CA GLU A 9 25.01 6.95 66.16
C GLU A 9 26.05 5.80 66.35
N SER A 10 27.38 5.89 66.08
CA SER A 10 28.33 7.05 66.06
C SER A 10 29.66 6.88 65.24
N ASP A 11 30.23 7.99 64.72
CA ASP A 11 31.68 8.31 64.43
C ASP A 11 32.51 7.44 63.41
N LEU A 12 33.67 7.85 62.82
CA LEU A 12 34.78 8.76 63.20
C LEU A 12 35.46 9.53 62.00
N ARG A 13 36.55 10.29 62.26
CA ARG A 13 37.08 11.46 61.49
C ARG A 13 38.45 11.14 60.80
N ALA A 14 39.20 11.92 60.00
CA ALA A 14 39.37 13.36 59.59
C ALA A 14 40.44 13.41 58.41
N ARG A 15 40.97 14.48 57.74
CA ARG A 15 40.77 15.95 57.50
C ARG A 15 41.79 16.49 56.44
N ARG A 16 41.41 17.43 55.53
CA ARG A 16 42.24 18.51 54.85
C ARG A 16 43.40 18.13 53.86
N THR A 17 44.05 18.98 53.00
CA THR A 17 43.77 20.27 52.25
C THR A 17 44.85 20.64 51.16
N VAL A 18 44.42 21.22 50.01
CA VAL A 18 45.03 22.34 49.20
C VAL A 18 46.30 22.15 48.28
N SER A 19 46.23 22.78 47.09
CA SER A 19 47.29 23.30 46.15
C SER A 19 47.65 22.55 44.84
N ALA A 20 48.18 23.32 43.88
CA ALA A 20 48.69 23.04 42.52
C ALA A 20 49.89 24.03 42.27
N PRO A 21 50.73 24.02 41.18
CA PRO A 21 50.47 23.57 39.79
C PRO A 21 51.70 23.03 38.98
N ARG A 22 51.58 23.03 37.63
CA ARG A 22 52.62 23.29 36.58
C ARG A 22 53.53 22.18 35.97
N GLU A 23 53.31 21.98 34.65
CA GLU A 23 54.26 22.11 33.50
C GLU A 23 55.15 20.95 32.94
N ARG A 24 55.08 20.85 31.58
CA ARG A 24 56.07 20.44 30.53
C ARG A 24 56.34 18.97 30.15
N ASN A 25 55.87 18.65 28.92
CA ASN A 25 56.58 18.13 27.73
C ASN A 25 57.75 17.11 27.86
N ILE A 26 57.76 16.09 27.00
CA ILE A 26 58.70 15.96 25.85
C ILE A 26 58.36 14.75 24.92
N ASP A 27 58.55 14.98 23.61
CA ASP A 27 58.77 14.10 22.45
C ASP A 27 58.05 12.74 22.19
N SER A 28 57.58 12.67 20.94
CA SER A 28 57.29 11.48 20.10
C SER A 28 58.61 10.95 19.44
N PRO A 29 58.69 9.89 18.58
CA PRO A 29 57.64 9.31 17.73
C PRO A 29 57.75 7.79 17.34
N ARG A 30 56.95 7.41 16.32
CA ARG A 30 57.15 6.35 15.30
C ARG A 30 56.82 4.86 15.60
N ARG A 31 55.93 4.35 14.72
CA ARG A 31 55.96 3.06 13.98
C ARG A 31 55.92 1.74 14.78
N TYR A 32 54.79 1.03 14.65
CA TYR A 32 54.72 -0.43 14.75
C TYR A 32 54.71 -1.07 13.34
N PRO A 33 55.54 -2.11 13.08
CA PRO A 33 55.32 -3.10 12.02
C PRO A 33 54.43 -4.26 12.52
N ALA A 34 54.09 -5.21 11.64
CA ALA A 34 53.28 -6.39 11.96
C ALA A 34 54.14 -7.63 12.30
N GLU A 35 53.58 -8.60 13.05
CA GLU A 35 53.29 -9.98 12.59
C GLU A 35 53.00 -11.01 13.73
N LEU A 36 52.00 -11.87 13.47
CA LEU A 36 51.86 -13.31 13.80
C LEU A 36 52.34 -13.90 15.16
N ARG A 37 51.43 -14.61 15.87
CA ARG A 37 51.38 -16.11 15.87
C ARG A 37 50.17 -16.74 16.61
N HIS A 38 49.99 -18.03 16.32
CA HIS A 38 48.90 -19.00 16.58
C HIS A 38 48.36 -19.19 18.01
N PHE A 39 47.19 -19.86 18.10
CA PHE A 39 47.07 -21.21 18.70
C PHE A 39 45.93 -22.03 18.05
N GLU A 40 45.89 -23.36 18.26
CA GLU A 40 45.05 -24.35 17.53
C GLU A 40 44.09 -25.16 18.44
N THR A 41 42.99 -25.70 17.86
CA THR A 41 42.40 -27.08 18.00
C THR A 41 40.94 -27.07 17.49
N ALA A 42 40.53 -27.80 16.44
CA ALA A 42 40.32 -29.27 16.24
C ALA A 42 38.90 -29.74 16.68
N ILE A 43 37.93 -30.09 15.79
CA ILE A 43 37.82 -31.23 14.82
C ILE A 43 37.38 -32.54 15.53
N PRO A 44 36.28 -33.24 15.12
CA PRO A 44 36.25 -33.98 13.85
C PRO A 44 34.92 -34.13 13.06
N VAL A 45 35.08 -34.61 11.81
CA VAL A 45 34.05 -35.08 10.85
C VAL A 45 34.33 -36.56 10.52
N ARG A 46 33.35 -37.34 10.03
CA ARG A 46 33.54 -38.72 9.50
C ARG A 46 33.46 -38.78 7.96
N GLN A 47 34.14 -39.77 7.38
CA GLN A 47 34.34 -39.95 5.92
C GLN A 47 33.64 -41.21 5.37
N CYS A 48 33.52 -41.27 4.02
CA CYS A 48 33.83 -42.40 3.10
C CYS A 48 32.84 -42.46 1.91
N ALA A 49 33.18 -42.90 0.68
CA ALA A 49 34.47 -43.06 -0.03
C ALA A 49 34.23 -43.34 -1.55
N ASN A 50 35.33 -43.41 -2.34
CA ASN A 50 35.47 -43.97 -3.71
C ASN A 50 35.41 -43.03 -4.96
N ARG A 51 35.94 -43.56 -6.08
CA ARG A 51 36.52 -42.95 -7.31
C ARG A 51 36.66 -44.08 -8.38
N PRO A 52 37.20 -43.90 -9.62
CA PRO A 52 37.39 -42.75 -10.55
C PRO A 52 36.77 -43.11 -11.96
N PRO A 53 37.20 -42.67 -13.18
CA PRO A 53 38.18 -41.66 -13.63
C PRO A 53 37.74 -40.66 -14.75
N SER A 54 38.71 -39.82 -15.15
CA SER A 54 38.82 -38.79 -16.23
C SER A 54 38.97 -39.38 -17.67
N PRO A 55 39.08 -38.64 -18.81
CA PRO A 55 39.62 -37.27 -19.09
C PRO A 55 38.67 -36.35 -19.95
N ASP A 56 39.01 -35.17 -20.51
CA ASP A 56 40.27 -34.68 -21.11
C ASP A 56 40.39 -33.12 -21.28
N ARG A 57 41.62 -32.64 -21.53
CA ARG A 57 42.10 -31.32 -22.06
C ARG A 57 41.93 -29.99 -21.28
N GLN A 58 43.09 -29.42 -20.92
CA GLN A 58 43.42 -27.98 -21.06
C GLN A 58 44.20 -27.78 -22.39
N PRO A 59 44.86 -26.63 -22.72
CA PRO A 59 44.78 -25.24 -22.19
C PRO A 59 44.65 -24.16 -23.30
N THR A 60 44.52 -22.87 -22.92
CA THR A 60 45.34 -21.77 -23.49
C THR A 60 45.23 -20.48 -22.67
N ARG A 61 46.20 -19.56 -22.82
CA ARG A 61 46.20 -18.18 -22.29
C ARG A 61 46.07 -17.20 -23.44
N LEU A 62 45.42 -16.05 -23.24
CA LEU A 62 45.95 -14.70 -23.54
C LEU A 62 44.97 -13.60 -23.11
N SER A 63 45.48 -12.38 -23.04
CA SER A 63 44.83 -11.14 -22.56
C SER A 63 45.42 -9.94 -23.32
N PRO A 64 44.87 -8.73 -23.17
CA PRO A 64 43.46 -8.31 -23.28
C PRO A 64 43.30 -7.27 -24.41
N HIS A 65 42.07 -6.93 -24.84
CA HIS A 65 41.73 -5.56 -25.33
C HIS A 65 40.24 -5.42 -25.71
N LEU A 66 39.70 -4.23 -25.45
CA LEU A 66 38.63 -3.51 -26.18
C LEU A 66 37.35 -4.27 -26.59
N ALA A 67 36.27 -4.02 -25.85
CA ALA A 67 34.90 -4.04 -26.37
C ALA A 67 34.09 -2.93 -25.68
N ASN A 68 33.65 -1.93 -26.46
CA ASN A 68 32.67 -0.94 -26.05
C ASN A 68 31.25 -1.41 -26.44
N ASP A 69 30.23 -0.81 -25.82
CA ASP A 69 28.85 -0.70 -26.30
C ASP A 69 28.11 -1.99 -26.73
N SER A 70 27.25 -2.53 -25.85
CA SER A 70 25.86 -2.99 -26.17
C SER A 70 25.16 -3.85 -25.08
N PHE A 71 25.09 -3.40 -23.82
CA PHE A 71 24.31 -4.09 -22.77
C PHE A 71 23.45 -3.16 -21.90
N PHE A 72 22.33 -2.68 -22.45
CA PHE A 72 21.11 -2.32 -21.67
C PHE A 72 19.87 -2.25 -22.59
N SER A 73 19.37 -3.41 -23.02
CA SER A 73 18.13 -3.54 -23.81
C SER A 73 17.41 -4.87 -23.56
N PHE A 74 17.20 -5.23 -22.29
CA PHE A 74 16.55 -6.49 -21.90
C PHE A 74 15.56 -6.35 -20.73
N CYS A 75 14.55 -5.49 -20.89
CA CYS A 75 13.31 -5.54 -20.10
C CYS A 75 12.05 -5.16 -20.90
N ALA A 76 12.04 -5.45 -22.22
CA ALA A 76 10.90 -5.18 -23.10
C ALA A 76 10.64 -6.33 -24.12
N SER A 77 11.18 -7.53 -23.88
CA SER A 77 11.35 -8.56 -24.92
C SER A 77 11.39 -10.02 -24.43
N SER A 78 10.83 -10.35 -23.25
CA SER A 78 10.83 -11.75 -22.75
C SER A 78 9.56 -12.18 -21.99
N LEU A 79 8.38 -11.94 -22.59
CA LEU A 79 7.14 -12.66 -22.26
C LEU A 79 6.37 -13.05 -23.54
N ARG A 80 7.07 -13.72 -24.45
CA ARG A 80 6.47 -14.57 -25.50
C ARG A 80 6.95 -16.00 -25.29
N SER A 81 6.05 -16.95 -25.52
CA SER A 81 6.21 -18.40 -25.33
C SER A 81 6.74 -18.84 -23.95
N PHE A 82 5.83 -19.28 -23.07
CA PHE A 82 5.82 -20.69 -22.66
C PHE A 82 4.43 -21.17 -22.21
N PHE A 83 3.96 -22.23 -22.88
CA PHE A 83 2.71 -23.00 -22.70
C PHE A 83 1.35 -22.28 -22.86
N PRO A 84 0.32 -22.98 -23.39
CA PRO A 84 -0.99 -22.40 -23.68
C PRO A 84 -1.99 -22.60 -22.54
N ILE A 85 -2.81 -21.58 -22.28
CA ILE A 85 -4.09 -21.76 -21.59
C ILE A 85 -5.15 -22.05 -22.66
N SER A 86 -5.85 -23.17 -22.53
CA SER A 86 -6.87 -23.62 -23.48
C SER A 86 -8.15 -22.78 -23.37
N PHE A 87 -8.28 -21.76 -24.22
CA PHE A 87 -9.51 -20.99 -24.40
C PHE A 87 -10.63 -21.86 -24.98
N PHE A 88 -11.63 -22.20 -24.16
CA PHE A 88 -12.94 -22.58 -24.67
C PHE A 88 -13.69 -21.32 -25.11
N ALA A 89 -13.72 -21.08 -26.43
CA ALA A 89 -14.54 -20.03 -27.02
C ALA A 89 -15.94 -20.57 -27.39
N SER A 90 -16.99 -19.96 -26.85
CA SER A 90 -18.37 -20.20 -27.30
C SER A 90 -18.63 -19.51 -28.66
N PRO A 91 -19.32 -20.16 -29.61
CA PRO A 91 -19.37 -19.68 -30.99
C PRO A 91 -20.47 -18.65 -31.26
N THR A 92 -20.13 -17.59 -32.00
CA THR A 92 -21.08 -16.80 -32.80
C THR A 92 -20.53 -16.66 -34.22
N SER A 93 -21.32 -17.09 -35.21
CA SER A 93 -20.91 -17.20 -36.61
C SER A 93 -20.87 -15.87 -37.35
N ILE A 94 -19.78 -15.60 -38.08
CA ILE A 94 -19.76 -14.82 -39.32
C ILE A 94 -18.81 -15.52 -40.31
N VAL A 95 -19.19 -15.51 -41.59
CA VAL A 95 -18.45 -16.16 -42.68
C VAL A 95 -17.28 -15.30 -43.14
N ALA A 96 -16.13 -15.91 -43.42
CA ALA A 96 -14.96 -15.26 -44.02
C ALA A 96 -14.51 -16.01 -45.29
N PRO A 97 -14.37 -15.35 -46.45
CA PRO A 97 -13.68 -15.89 -47.62
C PRO A 97 -12.16 -15.64 -47.53
N SER A 98 -11.35 -16.65 -47.88
CA SER A 98 -9.89 -16.56 -48.02
C SER A 98 -9.44 -15.89 -49.34
N PRO A 99 -8.18 -15.44 -49.47
CA PRO A 99 -7.84 -14.31 -50.37
C PRO A 99 -7.07 -14.65 -51.67
N ALA A 100 -6.88 -13.60 -52.48
CA ALA A 100 -5.82 -13.44 -53.51
C ALA A 100 -6.03 -14.23 -54.84
N PRO A 101 -5.24 -14.01 -55.93
CA PRO A 101 -4.00 -13.21 -56.00
C PRO A 101 -3.71 -12.41 -57.31
N LYS A 102 -2.50 -11.82 -57.34
CA LYS A 102 -1.53 -11.60 -58.47
C LYS A 102 -1.43 -10.24 -59.18
N LEU A 103 -0.16 -10.01 -59.58
CA LEU A 103 0.44 -9.06 -60.53
C LEU A 103 0.66 -7.60 -60.04
N MET A 104 1.71 -6.86 -60.47
CA MET A 104 3.17 -7.12 -60.64
C MET A 104 3.80 -5.90 -61.37
N ALA A 105 4.98 -5.43 -60.94
CA ALA A 105 5.82 -4.39 -61.57
C ALA A 105 5.18 -2.97 -61.74
N GLY A 106 5.96 -1.87 -61.86
CA GLY A 106 7.41 -1.69 -61.72
C GLY A 106 7.90 -0.32 -62.27
N GLY A 107 9.06 0.17 -61.83
CA GLY A 107 9.64 1.49 -62.15
C GLY A 107 9.09 2.61 -61.24
N GLU A 108 9.86 3.52 -60.61
CA GLU A 108 11.19 4.14 -60.81
C GLU A 108 11.28 5.32 -61.79
N GLY A 109 11.94 6.39 -61.31
CA GLY A 109 12.25 7.66 -62.02
C GLY A 109 11.12 8.71 -62.05
N GLU A 110 11.38 10.02 -62.02
CA GLU A 110 12.50 10.79 -61.43
C GLU A 110 12.09 12.29 -61.34
N GLU A 111 13.04 13.19 -61.02
CA GLU A 111 12.90 14.64 -60.77
C GLU A 111 12.23 15.42 -61.95
N SER A 112 11.63 16.61 -61.78
CA SER A 112 12.26 17.83 -61.24
C SER A 112 11.29 19.05 -61.18
N GLU A 113 11.88 20.20 -60.83
CA GLU A 113 11.43 21.61 -60.70
C GLU A 113 10.41 22.16 -61.74
N GLY A 114 9.76 23.33 -61.56
CA GLY A 114 9.97 24.41 -60.58
C GLY A 114 8.86 25.48 -60.58
N ALA A 115 9.09 26.65 -59.96
CA ALA A 115 8.02 27.59 -59.57
C ALA A 115 8.05 28.98 -60.25
N SER A 116 6.88 29.59 -60.44
CA SER A 116 6.65 31.06 -60.43
C SER A 116 5.15 31.43 -60.48
N GLY A 117 4.78 32.59 -59.91
CA GLY A 117 3.45 33.25 -60.06
C GLY A 117 3.49 34.39 -61.10
N PRO A 118 2.63 35.45 -61.05
CA PRO A 118 1.74 35.84 -59.92
C PRO A 118 0.34 36.47 -60.28
N VAL A 119 -0.50 36.70 -59.25
CA VAL A 119 -1.45 37.84 -59.01
C VAL A 119 -2.67 38.14 -59.94
N VAL A 120 -3.89 38.00 -59.35
CA VAL A 120 -5.13 38.87 -59.28
C VAL A 120 -5.35 40.00 -60.36
N VAL A 121 -6.54 40.40 -60.91
CA VAL A 121 -7.91 40.69 -60.35
C VAL A 121 -9.06 40.78 -61.42
N ALA A 122 -10.32 40.39 -61.07
CA ALA A 122 -11.66 40.87 -61.58
C ALA A 122 -12.11 40.68 -63.07
N SER A 123 -13.39 40.83 -63.51
CA SER A 123 -14.77 40.57 -62.95
C SER A 123 -15.89 40.83 -64.02
N LYS A 124 -17.19 40.54 -63.72
CA LYS A 124 -18.48 40.85 -64.48
C LYS A 124 -18.91 39.85 -65.61
N GLN A 125 -20.20 39.66 -66.00
CA GLN A 125 -21.55 39.97 -65.42
C GLN A 125 -22.72 39.10 -66.02
N SER A 126 -23.81 38.95 -65.24
CA SER A 126 -25.28 38.69 -65.51
C SER A 126 -25.88 38.77 -66.95
N PRO A 127 -27.06 38.15 -67.31
CA PRO A 127 -28.35 38.23 -66.52
C PRO A 127 -29.50 37.14 -66.64
N ILE A 128 -30.27 36.98 -65.53
CA ILE A 128 -31.78 36.98 -65.35
C ILE A 128 -32.64 35.91 -66.14
N VAL A 129 -33.67 35.18 -65.60
CA VAL A 129 -34.98 35.53 -64.96
C VAL A 129 -35.52 34.44 -63.97
N ALA A 130 -35.94 34.86 -62.75
CA ALA A 130 -37.04 34.40 -61.82
C ALA A 130 -37.49 32.90 -61.66
N ARG A 131 -38.22 32.46 -60.61
CA ARG A 131 -39.07 33.17 -59.61
C ARG A 131 -39.38 32.35 -58.32
N ARG A 132 -39.06 32.90 -57.12
CA ARG A 132 -39.72 32.73 -55.78
C ARG A 132 -39.89 31.31 -55.16
N LEU A 133 -39.85 31.06 -53.85
CA LEU A 133 -39.65 31.76 -52.54
C LEU A 133 -39.11 30.67 -51.55
N SER A 134 -38.66 30.84 -50.30
CA SER A 134 -38.41 31.94 -49.34
C SER A 134 -37.48 31.41 -48.23
N ALA A 135 -36.77 32.24 -47.45
CA ALA A 135 -35.76 31.74 -46.50
C ALA A 135 -35.51 32.58 -45.22
N SER A 136 -35.18 31.87 -44.14
CA SER A 136 -33.99 32.02 -43.24
C SER A 136 -33.49 33.36 -42.64
N LEU A 137 -33.22 33.29 -41.31
CA LEU A 137 -31.97 33.66 -40.58
C LEU A 137 -31.67 35.09 -40.01
N MET A 138 -31.07 35.07 -38.80
CA MET A 138 -29.99 35.93 -38.20
C MET A 138 -30.24 37.31 -37.53
N TYR A 139 -30.03 37.33 -36.20
CA TYR A 139 -29.12 38.21 -35.38
C TYR A 139 -29.29 39.74 -35.19
N SER A 140 -29.78 40.14 -33.99
CA SER A 140 -29.30 41.28 -33.13
C SER A 140 -29.47 42.76 -33.61
N PRO A 141 -29.19 43.82 -32.78
CA PRO A 141 -29.06 43.94 -31.31
C PRO A 141 -29.90 45.11 -30.67
N SER A 142 -29.74 45.34 -29.35
CA SER A 142 -30.01 46.58 -28.57
C SER A 142 -31.46 46.99 -28.20
N PRO A 143 -31.74 47.31 -26.91
CA PRO A 143 -33.00 47.93 -26.46
C PRO A 143 -32.86 49.42 -26.04
N ALA A 144 -33.98 50.14 -25.97
CA ALA A 144 -34.10 51.50 -25.42
C ALA A 144 -35.44 51.70 -24.69
N ALA A 145 -35.60 52.81 -23.96
CA ALA A 145 -36.81 53.21 -23.21
C ALA A 145 -38.00 53.55 -24.14
N MET A 146 -39.24 53.81 -23.69
CA MET A 146 -39.82 54.22 -22.39
C MET A 146 -41.35 53.89 -22.41
N VAL A 147 -42.25 54.06 -21.42
CA VAL A 147 -42.35 54.79 -20.12
C VAL A 147 -43.31 54.03 -19.17
N ASP A 148 -43.28 54.34 -17.85
CA ASP A 148 -44.42 54.21 -16.90
C ASP A 148 -44.91 52.77 -16.54
N THR A 149 -45.86 52.53 -15.61
CA THR A 149 -46.74 53.43 -14.83
C THR A 149 -46.90 52.99 -13.36
N THR A 150 -46.86 53.95 -12.40
CA THR A 150 -47.28 53.84 -10.96
C THR A 150 -46.57 52.79 -10.05
N ALA A 151 -46.33 53.00 -8.74
CA ALA A 151 -46.39 54.19 -7.88
C ALA A 151 -45.62 53.97 -6.54
N SER A 152 -45.46 55.05 -5.75
CA SER A 152 -45.01 55.14 -4.34
C SER A 152 -43.50 55.14 -4.00
N VAL A 153 -43.16 56.06 -3.09
CA VAL A 153 -41.87 56.66 -2.66
C VAL A 153 -42.16 57.21 -1.23
N PRO A 154 -41.29 57.17 -0.18
CA PRO A 154 -39.94 57.77 -0.13
C PRO A 154 -38.85 56.96 0.65
N GLY A 155 -37.57 57.37 0.72
CA GLY A 155 -36.87 58.50 0.06
C GLY A 155 -35.85 59.22 0.97
N ILE A 156 -34.96 60.04 0.38
CA ILE A 156 -33.89 60.87 1.03
C ILE A 156 -32.71 60.02 1.57
N GLY A 157 -31.41 60.35 1.43
CA GLY A 157 -30.67 61.47 0.79
C GLY A 157 -29.31 61.69 1.49
N ASP A 158 -28.24 62.29 0.95
CA ASP A 158 -27.92 62.80 -0.40
C ASP A 158 -26.38 62.86 -0.66
N GLU A 159 -26.01 62.74 -1.94
CA GLU A 159 -24.88 63.31 -2.74
C GLU A 159 -23.44 63.60 -2.22
N ASP A 160 -22.45 63.01 -2.94
CA ASP A 160 -21.25 63.59 -3.61
C ASP A 160 -20.15 64.45 -2.90
N GLY A 161 -18.98 64.63 -3.57
CA GLY A 161 -17.94 65.60 -3.12
C GLY A 161 -16.56 65.67 -3.80
N PHE A 162 -16.04 64.62 -4.45
CA PHE A 162 -14.90 64.58 -5.41
C PHE A 162 -13.57 65.42 -5.22
N ARG A 163 -12.42 64.68 -5.23
CA ARG A 163 -11.11 64.95 -5.94
C ARG A 163 -9.89 65.71 -5.29
N ARG A 164 -8.78 64.93 -5.19
CA ARG A 164 -7.35 65.19 -5.58
C ARG A 164 -6.41 66.17 -4.81
N ALA A 165 -5.59 65.56 -3.94
CA ALA A 165 -4.11 65.40 -4.05
C ALA A 165 -3.12 66.59 -4.11
N SER A 166 -2.22 66.67 -3.11
CA SER A 166 -0.74 66.73 -3.28
C SER A 166 0.02 66.61 -1.93
N THR A 167 1.34 66.36 -1.99
CA THR A 167 2.33 66.21 -0.89
C THR A 167 3.45 67.27 -1.06
N PRO A 168 4.42 67.57 -0.13
CA PRO A 168 5.01 66.64 0.88
C PRO A 168 5.58 67.20 2.23
N SER A 169 6.12 66.25 3.02
CA SER A 169 7.34 66.34 3.87
C SER A 169 7.27 66.69 5.38
N MET A 170 8.25 66.08 6.08
CA MET A 170 8.71 66.21 7.48
C MET A 170 7.93 65.53 8.64
N GLU A 171 8.72 65.00 9.57
CA GLU A 171 8.40 64.15 10.74
C GLU A 171 8.76 64.90 12.06
N PRO A 172 8.62 64.30 13.27
CA PRO A 172 7.58 63.40 13.81
C PRO A 172 6.91 64.03 15.07
N PRO A 173 5.98 63.32 15.74
CA PRO A 173 6.37 62.79 17.06
C PRO A 173 5.84 61.37 17.36
N ALA A 174 6.32 60.79 18.46
CA ALA A 174 6.10 59.38 18.82
C ALA A 174 4.64 59.03 19.24
N LEU A 175 4.22 57.80 18.93
CA LEU A 175 3.01 57.17 19.44
C LEU A 175 3.31 55.82 20.11
N THR A 176 2.73 55.62 21.30
CA THR A 176 2.88 54.40 22.10
C THR A 176 2.01 53.24 21.55
N PRO A 177 2.52 52.00 21.48
CA PRO A 177 1.79 50.89 20.85
C PRO A 177 0.64 50.36 21.71
N SER A 178 -0.56 50.30 21.14
CA SER A 178 -1.76 49.75 21.80
C SER A 178 -2.24 48.46 21.12
N ARG A 179 -2.51 47.44 21.95
CA ARG A 179 -3.18 46.16 21.64
C ARG A 179 -2.54 45.26 20.56
N ARG A 180 -1.70 44.34 21.05
CA ARG A 180 -1.27 43.13 20.31
C ARG A 180 -2.46 42.19 20.08
N TYR A 181 -2.60 41.63 18.88
CA TYR A 181 -3.21 40.30 18.72
C TYR A 181 -2.11 39.26 18.94
N ALA A 182 -2.23 38.46 20.00
CA ALA A 182 -1.22 37.48 20.39
C ALA A 182 -1.64 36.06 20.02
N PHE A 183 -0.92 35.44 19.08
CA PHE A 183 -1.02 34.00 18.84
C PHE A 183 -0.49 33.23 20.06
N ARG A 184 -1.23 32.20 20.50
CA ARG A 184 -0.81 31.30 21.59
C ARG A 184 0.10 30.19 21.05
N PRO A 185 1.35 30.05 21.54
CA PRO A 185 2.08 28.79 21.40
C PRO A 185 1.53 27.75 22.40
N ARG A 186 1.36 26.50 21.97
CA ARG A 186 1.28 25.36 22.89
C ARG A 186 2.69 24.81 23.09
N ARG A 187 3.09 24.64 24.35
CA ARG A 187 4.41 24.13 24.77
C ARG A 187 4.25 22.73 25.35
N SER A 188 5.29 21.90 25.25
CA SER A 188 5.35 20.50 25.67
C SER A 188 6.22 20.29 26.93
N GLN A 189 6.36 19.02 27.36
CA GLN A 189 7.24 18.50 28.43
C GLN A 189 6.84 18.82 29.89
N PRO A 190 7.39 18.12 30.92
CA PRO A 190 8.45 17.08 30.90
C PRO A 190 8.23 15.76 31.69
N HIS A 191 8.93 14.68 31.27
CA HIS A 191 9.43 13.51 32.05
C HIS A 191 8.40 12.64 32.88
N LYS A 192 8.70 11.41 33.35
CA LYS A 192 10.00 10.75 33.60
C LYS A 192 9.95 9.20 33.56
N ASP A 193 10.88 8.62 32.80
CA ASP A 193 11.74 7.41 32.95
C ASP A 193 11.26 6.04 33.56
N ASP A 194 11.83 4.95 33.02
CA ASP A 194 12.13 3.59 33.55
C ASP A 194 11.16 2.35 33.48
N GLU A 195 11.60 1.39 32.62
CA GLU A 195 11.71 -0.09 32.71
C GLU A 195 10.53 -1.12 32.79
N ALA A 196 10.82 -2.27 32.14
CA ALA A 196 10.46 -3.67 32.44
C ALA A 196 9.11 -4.34 32.01
N LEU A 197 9.26 -5.28 31.03
CA LEU A 197 8.76 -6.67 30.98
C LEU A 197 7.23 -7.03 30.90
N CYS A 198 6.92 -7.71 29.80
CA CYS A 198 6.13 -8.96 29.66
C CYS A 198 4.67 -9.12 30.19
N ALA A 199 3.78 -9.28 29.20
CA ALA A 199 2.87 -10.43 29.00
C ALA A 199 1.54 -10.61 29.81
N SER A 200 0.47 -10.75 29.03
CA SER A 200 -0.69 -11.67 29.16
C SER A 200 -1.66 -11.61 30.36
N ASN A 201 -2.91 -11.23 30.00
CA ASN A 201 -4.18 -11.93 30.31
C ASN A 201 -4.79 -11.91 31.75
N VAL A 202 -6.09 -12.27 31.75
CA VAL A 202 -6.96 -12.70 32.87
C VAL A 202 -7.56 -11.60 33.77
N ALA A 203 -8.77 -11.20 33.38
CA ALA A 203 -10.05 -11.22 34.12
C ALA A 203 -10.17 -10.92 35.65
N ALA A 204 -11.44 -10.61 35.99
CA ALA A 204 -12.08 -10.64 37.31
C ALA A 204 -11.87 -9.45 38.27
N THR A 205 -12.99 -8.77 38.59
CA THR A 205 -13.42 -8.59 39.98
C THR A 205 -14.92 -8.27 40.03
N ALA A 206 -15.64 -8.97 40.91
CA ALA A 206 -16.82 -8.42 41.59
C ALA A 206 -16.29 -7.59 42.82
N ASP A 207 -17.07 -6.96 43.68
CA ASP A 207 -18.50 -7.06 43.99
C ASP A 207 -18.92 -5.79 44.76
N GLU A 208 -20.21 -5.48 44.83
CA GLU A 208 -20.85 -5.00 46.07
C GLU A 208 -22.38 -4.90 45.90
N ALA A 209 -23.12 -5.46 46.86
CA ALA A 209 -24.58 -5.53 46.82
C ALA A 209 -25.22 -4.90 48.05
N LEU A 210 -26.29 -4.12 47.85
CA LEU A 210 -27.26 -3.78 48.89
C LEU A 210 -28.71 -3.92 48.38
N PHE A 211 -29.63 -4.10 49.32
CA PHE A 211 -30.87 -4.87 49.13
C PHE A 211 -32.10 -4.07 48.66
N VAL A 212 -32.84 -4.67 47.71
CA VAL A 212 -34.32 -4.78 47.63
C VAL A 212 -35.18 -3.50 47.63
N PRO A 213 -36.07 -3.39 46.61
CA PRO A 213 -37.49 -3.18 46.92
C PRO A 213 -38.45 -4.19 46.23
N SER A 214 -39.66 -4.30 46.75
CA SER A 214 -40.68 -5.26 46.34
C SER A 214 -41.63 -4.77 45.23
N SER A 215 -41.92 -5.64 44.27
CA SER A 215 -43.21 -5.78 43.56
C SER A 215 -44.01 -4.53 43.13
N SER A 216 -43.91 -4.14 41.86
CA SER A 216 -45.12 -3.87 41.04
C SER A 216 -44.87 -3.95 39.54
N LYS A 217 -45.75 -4.69 38.85
CA LYS A 217 -45.80 -4.98 37.40
C LYS A 217 -45.49 -3.79 36.47
N ARG A 218 -44.73 -4.03 35.39
CA ARG A 218 -45.15 -3.72 34.01
C ARG A 218 -44.30 -4.40 32.92
N ILE A 219 -45.01 -4.92 31.91
CA ILE A 219 -44.63 -5.09 30.50
C ILE A 219 -43.26 -5.76 30.21
N ARG A 220 -43.30 -7.02 29.79
CA ARG A 220 -42.26 -7.63 28.94
C ARG A 220 -42.71 -7.45 27.48
N LEU A 221 -41.80 -7.09 26.58
CA LEU A 221 -42.11 -7.00 25.14
C LEU A 221 -42.15 -8.42 24.55
N GLU A 222 -43.11 -8.68 23.66
CA GLU A 222 -43.33 -10.02 23.09
C GLU A 222 -42.43 -10.27 21.88
N SER A 223 -41.92 -11.50 21.74
CA SER A 223 -41.27 -11.97 20.52
C SER A 223 -42.33 -12.45 19.52
N PRO A 224 -42.40 -11.92 18.28
CA PRO A 224 -43.36 -12.38 17.29
C PRO A 224 -42.92 -13.71 16.67
N GLY A 225 -43.79 -14.73 16.64
CA GLY A 225 -43.45 -16.00 15.99
C GLY A 225 -44.48 -17.14 16.07
N GLU A 226 -45.37 -17.17 17.05
CA GLU A 226 -46.34 -18.28 17.21
C GLU A 226 -47.50 -18.21 16.18
N ALA A 227 -47.26 -18.81 15.00
CA ALA A 227 -48.31 -19.08 14.03
C ALA A 227 -49.24 -20.19 14.54
N LYS A 228 -50.45 -19.80 14.98
CA LYS A 228 -51.51 -20.74 15.35
C LYS A 228 -51.81 -21.71 14.19
N ASN A 229 -51.82 -23.00 14.47
CA ASN A 229 -52.58 -23.95 13.66
C ASN A 229 -53.45 -24.83 14.56
N SER A 230 -54.71 -24.97 14.19
CA SER A 230 -55.73 -25.63 15.00
C SER A 230 -55.90 -27.09 14.60
N SER A 231 -55.24 -27.99 15.32
CA SER A 231 -55.50 -29.43 15.28
C SER A 231 -55.39 -30.01 16.68
N THR A 232 -56.47 -30.62 17.17
CA THR A 232 -56.49 -31.31 18.47
C THR A 232 -55.64 -32.58 18.42
N GLY A 233 -54.54 -32.61 19.15
CA GLY A 233 -53.63 -33.76 19.24
C GLY A 233 -52.70 -33.65 20.46
N GLU A 234 -53.13 -34.29 21.56
CA GLU A 234 -52.32 -34.87 22.64
C GLU A 234 -50.98 -34.20 23.02
N ASN A 235 -51.02 -33.31 24.03
CA ASN A 235 -49.85 -32.96 24.85
C ASN A 235 -49.64 -34.04 25.93
N GLU A 236 -48.95 -35.14 25.62
CA GLU A 236 -48.50 -36.14 26.62
C GLU A 236 -47.35 -35.58 27.47
N TYR A 237 -47.68 -34.76 28.47
CA TYR A 237 -46.89 -34.61 29.69
C TYR A 237 -47.48 -35.52 30.77
N ASP A 238 -47.29 -36.84 30.62
CA ASP A 238 -47.89 -37.83 31.52
C ASP A 238 -47.32 -37.72 32.94
N GLU A 239 -48.13 -37.22 33.87
CA GLU A 239 -47.92 -37.46 35.29
C GLU A 239 -48.19 -38.95 35.59
N PRO A 240 -47.17 -39.73 36.02
CA PRO A 240 -47.32 -41.16 36.19
C PRO A 240 -48.29 -41.54 37.33
N PRO A 241 -49.07 -42.64 37.16
CA PRO A 241 -50.13 -43.04 38.08
C PRO A 241 -49.64 -43.36 39.49
N SER A 242 -50.56 -43.28 40.46
CA SER A 242 -50.29 -43.50 41.89
C SER A 242 -49.87 -44.95 42.18
N ASN A 243 -48.77 -45.12 42.92
CA ASN A 243 -48.17 -46.42 43.24
C ASN A 243 -49.16 -47.42 43.89
N GLY A 244 -49.67 -48.37 43.11
CA GLY A 244 -50.07 -49.69 43.64
C GLY A 244 -48.84 -50.57 43.80
N ARG A 245 -48.77 -51.40 44.86
CA ARG A 245 -47.65 -52.34 45.05
C ARG A 245 -47.56 -53.33 43.89
N CYS A 246 -46.36 -53.53 43.37
CA CYS A 246 -46.07 -54.43 42.27
C CYS A 246 -44.86 -55.33 42.57
N ALA A 247 -44.75 -56.49 41.92
CA ALA A 247 -43.63 -57.41 42.12
C ALA A 247 -42.25 -56.80 41.74
N PHE A 248 -42.23 -55.71 40.96
CA PHE A 248 -41.02 -54.95 40.67
C PHE A 248 -40.51 -54.10 41.85
N ASP A 249 -41.31 -53.85 42.88
CA ASP A 249 -40.91 -53.00 44.02
C ASP A 249 -39.71 -53.60 44.80
N GLU A 250 -39.58 -54.92 44.82
CA GLU A 250 -38.49 -55.65 45.51
C GLU A 250 -37.26 -55.89 44.61
N CYS A 251 -37.31 -55.55 43.32
CA CYS A 251 -36.20 -55.74 42.38
C CYS A 251 -35.18 -54.59 42.51
N PRO A 252 -33.85 -54.82 42.50
CA PRO A 252 -32.84 -53.74 42.57
C PRO A 252 -32.87 -52.83 41.33
N ASP A 253 -32.55 -51.54 41.51
CA ASP A 253 -32.53 -50.55 40.42
C ASP A 253 -31.51 -50.92 39.33
N GLU A 254 -30.38 -51.57 39.68
CA GLU A 254 -29.38 -52.03 38.71
C GLU A 254 -29.93 -53.12 37.78
N VAL A 255 -30.80 -53.99 38.30
CA VAL A 255 -31.46 -55.05 37.52
C VAL A 255 -32.52 -54.43 36.61
N LEU A 256 -33.30 -53.47 37.12
CA LEU A 256 -34.30 -52.75 36.33
C LEU A 256 -33.65 -51.89 35.22
N ILE A 257 -32.55 -51.19 35.51
CA ILE A 257 -31.71 -50.49 34.52
C ILE A 257 -31.17 -51.50 33.50
N LYS A 258 -30.69 -52.67 33.94
CA LYS A 258 -30.16 -53.68 33.01
C LYS A 258 -31.25 -54.25 32.10
N ILE A 259 -32.47 -54.48 32.59
CA ILE A 259 -33.63 -54.87 31.80
C ILE A 259 -33.99 -53.76 30.81
N CYS A 260 -34.14 -52.52 31.27
CA CYS A 260 -34.47 -51.38 30.42
C CYS A 260 -33.40 -51.13 29.34
N SER A 261 -32.11 -51.42 29.61
CA SER A 261 -31.02 -51.35 28.62
C SER A 261 -31.10 -52.38 27.47
N LEU A 262 -32.12 -53.25 27.47
CA LEU A 262 -32.40 -54.24 26.41
C LEU A 262 -33.69 -53.93 25.64
N LEU A 263 -34.44 -52.90 26.03
CA LEU A 263 -35.71 -52.50 25.42
C LEU A 263 -35.51 -51.46 24.31
N VAL A 264 -36.41 -51.45 23.31
CA VAL A 264 -36.45 -50.38 22.30
C VAL A 264 -37.26 -49.17 22.77
N GLU A 265 -37.17 -48.05 22.06
CA GLU A 265 -37.79 -46.76 22.41
C GLU A 265 -39.29 -46.84 22.74
N GLY A 266 -40.08 -47.57 21.96
CA GLY A 266 -41.52 -47.73 22.19
C GLY A 266 -41.84 -48.62 23.41
N GLU A 267 -40.96 -49.54 23.75
CA GLU A 267 -41.07 -50.36 24.97
C GLU A 267 -40.66 -49.55 26.21
N LEU A 268 -39.60 -48.74 26.12
CA LEU A 268 -39.21 -47.80 27.18
C LEU A 268 -40.28 -46.74 27.45
N ALA A 269 -40.89 -46.20 26.39
CA ALA A 269 -42.05 -45.31 26.50
C ALA A 269 -43.21 -46.02 27.23
N SER A 270 -43.59 -47.23 26.79
CA SER A 270 -44.63 -48.05 27.43
C SER A 270 -44.34 -48.34 28.91
N VAL A 271 -43.08 -48.65 29.26
CA VAL A 271 -42.64 -48.85 30.66
C VAL A 271 -42.72 -47.55 31.47
N SER A 272 -42.44 -46.39 30.86
CA SER A 272 -42.46 -45.09 31.55
C SER A 272 -43.84 -44.65 32.05
N LEU A 273 -44.91 -45.20 31.47
CA LEU A 273 -46.31 -44.92 31.86
C LEU A 273 -46.78 -45.76 33.06
N THR A 274 -46.03 -46.79 33.46
CA THR A 274 -46.53 -47.80 34.43
C THR A 274 -46.54 -47.33 35.88
N CYS A 275 -45.49 -46.65 36.36
CA CYS A 275 -45.41 -46.08 37.71
C CYS A 275 -44.25 -45.08 37.86
N LYS A 276 -44.26 -44.29 38.95
CA LYS A 276 -43.24 -43.26 39.26
C LYS A 276 -41.79 -43.78 39.30
N ARG A 277 -41.57 -45.03 39.71
CA ARG A 277 -40.22 -45.64 39.76
C ARG A 277 -39.74 -46.04 38.37
N LEU A 278 -40.58 -46.76 37.62
CA LEU A 278 -40.23 -47.21 36.26
C LEU A 278 -40.13 -46.03 35.28
N HIS A 279 -40.92 -44.97 35.44
CA HIS A 279 -40.73 -43.69 34.75
C HIS A 279 -39.31 -43.14 34.95
N ARG A 280 -38.83 -43.05 36.20
CA ARG A 280 -37.48 -42.53 36.49
C ARG A 280 -36.39 -43.42 35.88
N ILE A 281 -36.51 -44.74 36.02
CA ILE A 281 -35.52 -45.71 35.56
C ILE A 281 -35.46 -45.75 34.02
N SER A 282 -36.61 -45.77 33.34
CA SER A 282 -36.65 -45.76 31.88
C SER A 282 -36.23 -44.42 31.28
N ASN A 283 -36.11 -43.35 32.07
CA ASN A 283 -35.62 -42.03 31.67
C ASN A 283 -34.13 -41.79 32.02
N ASP A 284 -33.37 -42.84 32.37
CA ASP A 284 -31.94 -42.73 32.69
C ASP A 284 -31.08 -42.25 31.49
N LEU A 285 -30.07 -41.42 31.79
CA LEU A 285 -29.15 -40.86 30.80
C LEU A 285 -28.31 -41.93 30.10
N SER A 286 -27.88 -42.98 30.80
CA SER A 286 -27.01 -44.01 30.22
C SER A 286 -27.77 -44.99 29.32
N ILE A 287 -29.08 -45.18 29.56
CA ILE A 287 -29.98 -45.96 28.69
C ILE A 287 -30.23 -45.18 27.40
N TRP A 288 -30.71 -43.93 27.50
CA TRP A 288 -31.01 -43.13 26.31
C TRP A 288 -29.77 -42.77 25.51
N LYS A 289 -28.61 -42.56 26.15
CA LYS A 289 -27.32 -42.42 25.43
C LYS A 289 -27.05 -43.64 24.54
N LYS A 290 -27.03 -44.85 25.10
CA LYS A 290 -26.73 -46.08 24.34
C LYS A 290 -27.75 -46.35 23.24
N LEU A 291 -29.03 -46.07 23.49
CA LEU A 291 -30.10 -46.22 22.51
C LEU A 291 -29.94 -45.24 21.34
N PHE A 292 -29.60 -43.99 21.64
CA PHE A 292 -29.33 -42.95 20.65
C PHE A 292 -28.05 -43.25 19.85
N GLU A 293 -26.94 -43.60 20.51
CA GLU A 293 -25.70 -44.06 19.87
C GLU A 293 -25.94 -45.26 18.94
N HIS A 294 -26.80 -46.21 19.33
CA HIS A 294 -27.10 -47.39 18.51
C HIS A 294 -27.96 -47.07 17.26
N VAL A 295 -28.86 -46.10 17.36
CA VAL A 295 -29.77 -45.70 16.27
C VAL A 295 -29.13 -44.67 15.34
N TYR A 296 -28.52 -43.61 15.89
CA TYR A 296 -28.02 -42.44 15.17
C TYR A 296 -26.49 -42.37 15.04
N GLU A 297 -25.74 -43.31 15.62
CA GLU A 297 -24.26 -43.38 15.66
C GLU A 297 -23.54 -42.23 16.41
N TYR A 298 -24.17 -41.06 16.57
CA TYR A 298 -23.60 -39.87 17.22
C TYR A 298 -23.16 -40.08 18.68
N GLN A 299 -22.00 -39.52 19.05
CA GLN A 299 -21.42 -39.57 20.41
C GLN A 299 -21.81 -38.39 21.32
N THR A 300 -22.52 -37.40 20.78
CA THR A 300 -23.06 -36.18 21.42
C THR A 300 -24.52 -36.01 20.95
N PRO A 301 -25.49 -35.64 21.81
CA PRO A 301 -26.87 -35.50 21.37
C PRO A 301 -27.06 -34.27 20.46
N LEU A 302 -27.91 -34.42 19.45
CA LEU A 302 -28.15 -33.44 18.41
C LEU A 302 -29.42 -32.64 18.70
N PHE A 303 -29.28 -31.33 18.87
CA PHE A 303 -30.41 -30.41 19.06
C PHE A 303 -30.92 -29.91 17.71
N HIS A 304 -32.20 -30.13 17.46
CA HIS A 304 -32.91 -29.73 16.25
C HIS A 304 -34.20 -28.97 16.64
N PRO A 305 -34.11 -27.65 16.91
CA PRO A 305 -35.23 -26.85 17.39
C PRO A 305 -36.16 -26.34 16.29
N ALA A 306 -35.69 -26.33 15.04
CA ALA A 306 -36.37 -25.78 13.88
C ALA A 306 -35.74 -26.34 12.58
N PRO A 307 -36.47 -26.32 11.45
CA PRO A 307 -35.92 -26.70 10.15
C PRO A 307 -34.62 -25.98 9.83
N THR A 308 -33.66 -26.70 9.25
CA THR A 308 -32.30 -26.28 8.90
C THR A 308 -31.35 -25.97 10.07
N VAL A 309 -31.80 -26.10 11.33
CA VAL A 309 -30.97 -25.85 12.52
C VAL A 309 -30.56 -27.18 13.16
N PHE A 310 -29.27 -27.48 13.16
CA PHE A 310 -28.69 -28.73 13.67
C PHE A 310 -27.44 -28.44 14.51
N GLU A 311 -27.53 -28.64 15.83
CA GLU A 311 -26.45 -28.32 16.77
C GLU A 311 -26.09 -29.53 17.66
N PHE A 312 -24.87 -30.05 17.53
CA PHE A 312 -24.34 -31.02 18.48
C PHE A 312 -24.02 -30.33 19.82
N ARG A 313 -24.78 -30.66 20.87
CA ARG A 313 -24.68 -30.02 22.18
C ARG A 313 -24.40 -31.04 23.26
N GLU A 314 -23.28 -30.90 23.97
CA GLU A 314 -22.99 -31.72 25.15
C GLU A 314 -24.12 -31.61 26.19
N PRO A 315 -24.48 -32.67 26.94
CA PRO A 315 -25.68 -32.70 27.80
C PRO A 315 -25.77 -31.60 28.87
N ASN A 316 -24.64 -30.98 29.24
CA ASN A 316 -24.56 -29.85 30.17
C ASN A 316 -24.80 -28.47 29.53
N LEU A 317 -24.95 -28.40 28.20
CA LEU A 317 -25.26 -27.18 27.43
C LEU A 317 -26.73 -27.11 26.97
N TRP A 318 -27.55 -28.07 27.37
CA TRP A 318 -29.00 -28.06 27.17
C TRP A 318 -29.69 -27.20 28.24
N ASP A 319 -30.93 -26.80 27.99
CA ASP A 319 -31.73 -26.08 28.99
C ASP A 319 -31.90 -26.96 30.26
N PRO A 320 -31.66 -26.45 31.48
CA PRO A 320 -31.81 -27.21 32.73
C PRO A 320 -33.20 -27.83 32.97
N THR A 321 -34.23 -27.42 32.24
CA THR A 321 -35.56 -28.08 32.24
C THR A 321 -35.60 -29.39 31.46
N VAL A 322 -34.68 -29.62 30.52
CA VAL A 322 -34.58 -30.84 29.72
C VAL A 322 -33.89 -31.95 30.53
N THR A 323 -34.70 -32.71 31.27
CA THR A 323 -34.22 -33.76 32.19
C THR A 323 -33.39 -34.88 31.54
N ASN A 324 -33.53 -35.11 30.23
CA ASN A 324 -32.72 -36.07 29.48
C ASN A 324 -32.50 -35.59 28.03
N PRO A 325 -31.35 -34.92 27.75
CA PRO A 325 -30.97 -34.45 26.42
C PRO A 325 -30.96 -35.53 25.33
N TRP A 326 -30.57 -36.76 25.67
CA TRP A 326 -30.53 -37.88 24.71
C TRP A 326 -31.93 -38.29 24.28
N LYS A 327 -32.88 -38.36 25.23
CA LYS A 327 -34.29 -38.65 24.96
C LYS A 327 -34.96 -37.54 24.14
N GLU A 328 -34.67 -36.27 24.46
CA GLU A 328 -35.22 -35.13 23.72
C GLU A 328 -34.66 -35.04 22.29
N SER A 329 -33.35 -35.25 22.11
CA SER A 329 -32.73 -35.39 20.79
C SER A 329 -33.34 -36.56 19.99
N PHE A 330 -33.52 -37.73 20.63
CA PHE A 330 -34.20 -38.87 20.03
C PHE A 330 -35.63 -38.50 19.60
N ARG A 331 -36.40 -37.80 20.45
CA ARG A 331 -37.77 -37.34 20.16
C ARG A 331 -37.84 -36.42 18.94
N GLN A 332 -36.91 -35.47 18.83
CA GLN A 332 -36.82 -34.54 17.70
C GLN A 332 -36.55 -35.30 16.37
N LEU A 333 -35.62 -36.25 16.39
CA LEU A 333 -35.19 -37.00 15.19
C LEU A 333 -36.03 -38.25 14.87
N TYR A 334 -36.98 -38.66 15.72
CA TYR A 334 -37.69 -39.95 15.58
C TYR A 334 -38.53 -40.07 14.31
N HIS A 335 -38.92 -38.94 13.71
CA HIS A 335 -39.71 -38.88 12.48
C HIS A 335 -38.87 -39.06 11.20
N ALA A 336 -37.54 -39.10 11.31
CA ALA A 336 -36.64 -39.11 10.16
C ALA A 336 -36.66 -40.43 9.37
N VAL A 337 -36.32 -40.35 8.09
CA VAL A 337 -36.03 -41.52 7.23
C VAL A 337 -34.54 -41.85 7.33
N HIS A 338 -34.22 -43.04 7.82
CA HIS A 338 -32.84 -43.50 7.97
C HIS A 338 -32.36 -44.23 6.72
N VAL A 339 -31.33 -43.70 6.04
CA VAL A 339 -30.68 -44.37 4.91
C VAL A 339 -29.42 -45.09 5.40
N ARG A 340 -29.46 -46.43 5.47
CA ARG A 340 -28.35 -47.27 5.96
C ARG A 340 -28.30 -48.62 5.22
N PRO A 341 -27.36 -48.85 4.30
CA PRO A 341 -27.29 -50.09 3.52
C PRO A 341 -27.23 -51.35 4.40
N LEU A 342 -27.86 -52.44 3.95
CA LEU A 342 -27.87 -53.76 4.59
C LEU A 342 -28.40 -53.85 6.05
N CYS A 343 -28.80 -52.74 6.67
CA CYS A 343 -29.13 -52.67 8.11
C CYS A 343 -30.61 -52.85 8.45
N LYS A 344 -31.44 -53.35 7.51
CA LYS A 344 -32.90 -53.46 7.65
C LYS A 344 -33.37 -54.20 8.92
N PHE A 345 -32.59 -55.18 9.37
CA PHE A 345 -32.86 -55.94 10.60
C PHE A 345 -32.79 -55.10 11.89
N MET A 346 -32.08 -53.96 11.91
CA MET A 346 -32.00 -53.05 13.06
C MET A 346 -33.27 -52.21 13.24
N TYR A 347 -34.05 -52.03 12.17
CA TYR A 347 -35.24 -51.19 12.14
C TYR A 347 -36.53 -52.03 12.15
N ALA A 348 -36.51 -53.24 11.58
CA ALA A 348 -37.62 -54.19 11.57
C ALA A 348 -37.85 -54.91 12.93
N VAL A 349 -37.70 -54.20 14.05
CA VAL A 349 -37.85 -54.73 15.42
C VAL A 349 -39.23 -54.36 15.97
N LYS A 350 -39.93 -55.31 16.60
CA LYS A 350 -41.22 -55.03 17.25
C LYS A 350 -41.03 -54.00 18.37
N GLY A 351 -41.80 -52.92 18.33
CA GLY A 351 -41.68 -51.79 19.28
C GLY A 351 -40.97 -50.56 18.71
N ARG A 352 -40.28 -50.71 17.55
CA ARG A 352 -39.68 -49.62 16.77
C ARG A 352 -40.61 -49.19 15.63
N LYS A 353 -40.67 -47.89 15.33
CA LYS A 353 -41.42 -47.32 14.17
C LYS A 353 -40.58 -46.38 13.29
N ILE A 354 -39.26 -46.54 13.32
CA ILE A 354 -38.33 -45.75 12.48
C ILE A 354 -38.40 -46.22 11.03
N VAL A 355 -38.50 -45.28 10.08
CA VAL A 355 -38.52 -45.57 8.64
C VAL A 355 -37.08 -45.81 8.15
N HIS A 356 -36.87 -46.88 7.38
CA HIS A 356 -35.54 -47.28 6.90
C HIS A 356 -35.55 -47.53 5.39
N GLN A 357 -34.49 -47.05 4.73
CA GLN A 357 -34.19 -47.33 3.33
C GLN A 357 -32.72 -47.75 3.14
N GLU A 358 -32.46 -48.54 2.10
CA GLU A 358 -31.10 -48.97 1.73
C GLU A 358 -30.41 -48.00 0.74
N LYS A 359 -31.16 -47.06 0.17
CA LYS A 359 -30.77 -46.14 -0.90
C LYS A 359 -31.31 -44.73 -0.66
N ILE A 360 -30.58 -43.70 -1.10
CA ILE A 360 -30.99 -42.29 -0.96
C ILE A 360 -32.20 -42.01 -1.85
N GLU A 361 -32.18 -42.51 -3.08
CA GLU A 361 -33.21 -42.31 -4.10
C GLU A 361 -34.58 -42.86 -3.65
N ALA A 362 -34.58 -43.93 -2.85
CA ALA A 362 -35.80 -44.50 -2.27
C ALA A 362 -36.40 -43.57 -1.20
N ALA A 363 -35.57 -43.01 -0.31
CA ALA A 363 -36.02 -42.05 0.71
C ALA A 363 -36.50 -40.72 0.10
N LEU A 364 -35.83 -40.23 -0.94
CA LEU A 364 -36.28 -39.05 -1.70
C LEU A 364 -37.67 -39.27 -2.30
N LYS A 365 -37.90 -40.45 -2.90
CA LYS A 365 -39.19 -40.84 -3.46
C LYS A 365 -40.30 -40.99 -2.42
N ASP A 366 -39.99 -41.50 -1.23
CA ASP A 366 -40.95 -41.52 -0.11
C ASP A 366 -41.43 -40.10 0.23
N PHE A 367 -40.53 -39.11 0.25
CA PHE A 367 -40.87 -37.69 0.45
C PHE A 367 -41.64 -37.02 -0.71
N GLU A 368 -41.69 -37.63 -1.91
CA GLU A 368 -42.61 -37.20 -2.97
C GLU A 368 -44.04 -37.68 -2.67
N THR A 369 -44.18 -38.89 -2.11
CA THR A 369 -45.50 -39.45 -1.73
C THR A 369 -46.08 -38.82 -0.45
N GLN A 370 -45.25 -38.22 0.39
CA GLN A 370 -45.63 -37.58 1.66
C GLN A 370 -45.32 -36.07 1.61
N PRO A 371 -46.22 -35.24 1.04
CA PRO A 371 -46.00 -33.80 0.88
C PRO A 371 -46.17 -33.00 2.18
N ASN A 372 -46.80 -33.58 3.21
CA ASN A 372 -47.09 -32.94 4.48
C ASN A 372 -46.13 -33.42 5.58
N GLY A 373 -45.48 -32.49 6.28
CA GLY A 373 -44.56 -32.78 7.38
C GLY A 373 -43.11 -32.40 7.08
N GLU A 374 -42.24 -32.64 8.04
CA GLU A 374 -40.80 -32.36 7.92
C GLU A 374 -40.07 -33.49 7.19
N LYS A 375 -39.31 -33.14 6.14
CA LYS A 375 -38.65 -34.09 5.24
C LYS A 375 -37.20 -34.35 5.66
N LEU A 376 -37.03 -34.95 6.84
CA LEU A 376 -35.72 -35.21 7.46
C LEU A 376 -35.16 -36.59 7.09
N LEU A 377 -33.94 -36.62 6.55
CA LEU A 377 -33.19 -37.82 6.15
C LEU A 377 -31.89 -37.91 6.95
N VAL A 378 -31.71 -39.02 7.68
CA VAL A 378 -30.47 -39.35 8.39
C VAL A 378 -29.65 -40.30 7.53
N LEU A 379 -28.52 -39.82 7.02
CA LEU A 379 -27.64 -40.56 6.11
C LEU A 379 -26.46 -41.15 6.87
N HIS A 380 -26.49 -42.45 7.12
CA HIS A 380 -25.55 -43.14 7.99
C HIS A 380 -24.13 -43.30 7.44
N SER A 381 -23.22 -43.79 8.29
CA SER A 381 -21.84 -44.05 7.90
C SER A 381 -21.78 -45.04 6.73
N GLY A 382 -21.10 -44.65 5.66
CA GLY A 382 -21.15 -45.36 4.38
C GLY A 382 -20.63 -44.57 3.19
N TYR A 383 -20.41 -45.31 2.10
CA TYR A 383 -20.11 -44.78 0.77
C TYR A 383 -21.32 -45.04 -0.15
N TYR A 384 -21.82 -43.99 -0.76
CA TYR A 384 -23.05 -43.96 -1.53
C TYR A 384 -22.74 -43.58 -2.98
N GLU A 385 -22.59 -44.58 -3.84
CA GLU A 385 -22.65 -44.39 -5.29
C GLU A 385 -24.13 -44.31 -5.70
N THR A 386 -24.56 -43.15 -6.19
CA THR A 386 -25.99 -42.85 -6.42
C THR A 386 -26.31 -42.62 -7.89
N GLU A 387 -27.60 -42.49 -8.20
CA GLU A 387 -28.05 -41.70 -9.36
C GLU A 387 -27.91 -40.18 -9.07
N PRO A 388 -27.96 -39.28 -10.06
CA PRO A 388 -27.86 -37.83 -9.82
C PRO A 388 -28.97 -37.31 -8.89
N ILE A 389 -28.60 -36.76 -7.73
CA ILE A 389 -29.57 -36.30 -6.73
C ILE A 389 -30.10 -34.92 -7.15
N VAL A 390 -31.41 -34.82 -7.33
CA VAL A 390 -32.10 -33.54 -7.60
C VAL A 390 -33.03 -33.22 -6.43
N ILE A 391 -32.84 -32.04 -5.82
CA ILE A 391 -33.65 -31.55 -4.70
C ILE A 391 -34.45 -30.34 -5.20
N ASN A 392 -35.76 -30.42 -5.03
CA ASN A 392 -36.79 -29.49 -5.54
C ASN A 392 -37.84 -29.10 -4.47
N SER A 393 -37.58 -29.43 -3.21
CA SER A 393 -38.40 -29.07 -2.05
C SER A 393 -37.52 -29.00 -0.79
N ALA A 394 -38.09 -28.56 0.34
CA ALA A 394 -37.40 -28.41 1.64
C ALA A 394 -37.02 -29.76 2.30
N ILE A 395 -36.19 -30.54 1.62
CA ILE A 395 -35.62 -31.81 2.11
C ILE A 395 -34.37 -31.48 2.93
N GLN A 396 -34.22 -32.14 4.08
CA GLN A 396 -33.10 -31.96 5.00
C GLN A 396 -32.30 -33.26 5.11
N ILE A 397 -31.03 -33.24 4.69
CA ILE A 397 -30.12 -34.39 4.72
C ILE A 397 -29.03 -34.11 5.76
N ILE A 398 -28.90 -34.98 6.76
CA ILE A 398 -27.82 -34.89 7.74
C ILE A 398 -27.03 -36.19 7.83
N GLY A 399 -25.70 -36.10 7.75
CA GLY A 399 -24.81 -37.23 7.95
C GLY A 399 -24.84 -37.73 9.39
N ALA A 400 -24.83 -39.06 9.57
CA ALA A 400 -24.72 -39.77 10.84
C ALA A 400 -23.48 -40.67 10.85
N SER A 401 -22.70 -40.61 11.94
CA SER A 401 -21.51 -41.45 12.10
C SER A 401 -21.02 -41.46 13.55
N GLY A 402 -20.24 -42.48 13.91
CA GLY A 402 -19.61 -42.62 15.22
C GLY A 402 -18.27 -41.88 15.28
N GLY A 403 -18.23 -40.81 16.07
CA GLY A 403 -17.01 -40.04 16.33
C GLY A 403 -17.32 -38.61 16.80
N SER A 404 -16.32 -37.73 16.69
CA SER A 404 -16.53 -36.28 16.83
C SER A 404 -17.43 -35.76 15.69
N PRO A 405 -18.31 -34.75 15.92
CA PRO A 405 -19.05 -34.08 14.85
C PRO A 405 -18.18 -33.62 13.67
N SER A 406 -16.95 -33.19 13.94
CA SER A 406 -15.95 -32.79 12.93
C SER A 406 -15.40 -33.93 12.06
N GLN A 407 -15.81 -35.17 12.31
CA GLN A 407 -15.40 -36.37 11.57
C GLN A 407 -16.57 -37.07 10.86
N ILE A 408 -17.82 -36.65 11.07
CA ILE A 408 -18.98 -37.29 10.42
C ILE A 408 -18.85 -37.15 8.89
N ASN A 409 -18.43 -35.98 8.42
CA ASN A 409 -18.31 -35.67 7.00
C ASN A 409 -17.24 -36.49 6.25
N THR A 410 -16.28 -37.14 6.94
CA THR A 410 -15.33 -38.07 6.31
C THR A 410 -15.86 -39.50 6.19
N HIS A 411 -16.90 -39.85 6.94
CA HIS A 411 -17.46 -41.20 7.02
C HIS A 411 -18.81 -41.37 6.28
N VAL A 412 -19.44 -40.26 5.89
CA VAL A 412 -20.67 -40.23 5.08
C VAL A 412 -20.32 -39.63 3.72
N VAL A 413 -20.22 -40.44 2.68
CA VAL A 413 -19.70 -40.01 1.36
C VAL A 413 -20.73 -40.27 0.26
N ILE A 414 -21.18 -39.23 -0.41
CA ILE A 414 -22.01 -39.29 -1.62
C ILE A 414 -21.09 -39.05 -2.83
N GLU A 415 -21.04 -39.99 -3.78
CA GLU A 415 -20.15 -39.92 -4.93
C GLU A 415 -20.86 -40.31 -6.24
N GLN A 416 -20.51 -39.62 -7.32
CA GLN A 416 -21.07 -39.82 -8.66
C GLN A 416 -19.97 -39.78 -9.72
N HIS A 417 -20.16 -40.54 -10.80
CA HIS A 417 -19.16 -40.80 -11.85
C HIS A 417 -19.59 -40.41 -13.26
N THR A 418 -20.84 -39.94 -13.44
CA THR A 418 -21.45 -39.64 -14.76
C THR A 418 -21.90 -38.18 -14.89
N ASP A 419 -22.88 -37.72 -14.11
CA ASP A 419 -23.41 -36.34 -14.09
C ASP A 419 -23.21 -35.68 -12.72
N THR A 420 -23.88 -34.55 -12.45
CA THR A 420 -23.77 -33.77 -11.21
C THR A 420 -24.24 -34.56 -9.98
N THR A 421 -23.43 -34.63 -8.93
CA THR A 421 -23.74 -35.45 -7.73
C THR A 421 -24.98 -34.98 -6.99
N VAL A 422 -25.05 -33.68 -6.65
CA VAL A 422 -26.20 -33.05 -5.99
C VAL A 422 -26.58 -31.74 -6.70
N SER A 423 -27.87 -31.60 -7.02
CA SER A 423 -28.45 -30.44 -7.71
C SER A 423 -29.63 -29.86 -6.93
N PHE A 424 -29.49 -28.64 -6.42
CA PHE A 424 -30.61 -27.86 -5.89
C PHE A 424 -31.22 -26.99 -7.00
N ILE A 425 -32.52 -27.16 -7.23
CA ILE A 425 -33.30 -26.47 -8.27
C ILE A 425 -34.52 -25.75 -7.67
N GLU A 426 -35.37 -25.16 -8.51
CA GLU A 426 -36.60 -24.47 -8.11
C GLU A 426 -37.43 -25.30 -7.11
N GLY A 427 -37.93 -24.62 -6.08
CA GLY A 427 -38.63 -25.23 -4.94
C GLY A 427 -37.71 -25.67 -3.79
N ALA A 428 -36.39 -25.78 -3.98
CA ALA A 428 -35.42 -26.06 -2.91
C ALA A 428 -35.12 -24.84 -2.02
N HIS A 429 -36.17 -24.20 -1.53
CA HIS A 429 -36.12 -23.23 -0.45
C HIS A 429 -36.06 -23.99 0.88
N ASP A 430 -35.25 -23.50 1.82
CA ASP A 430 -35.05 -24.09 3.16
C ASP A 430 -34.69 -25.60 3.16
N ALA A 431 -34.17 -26.09 2.03
CA ALA A 431 -33.54 -27.40 1.94
C ALA A 431 -32.18 -27.37 2.67
N TYR A 432 -31.82 -28.48 3.32
CA TYR A 432 -30.57 -28.61 4.07
C TYR A 432 -29.74 -29.80 3.59
N ILE A 433 -28.41 -29.64 3.53
CA ILE A 433 -27.49 -30.76 3.49
C ILE A 433 -26.27 -30.49 4.37
N GLY A 434 -25.92 -31.42 5.26
CA GLY A 434 -24.79 -31.20 6.16
C GLY A 434 -24.13 -32.44 6.74
N TYR A 435 -22.93 -32.23 7.27
CA TYR A 435 -22.08 -33.26 7.91
C TYR A 435 -21.75 -34.46 6.99
N CYS A 436 -21.61 -34.25 5.68
CA CYS A 436 -21.26 -35.28 4.69
C CYS A 436 -20.14 -34.83 3.72
N SER A 437 -19.61 -35.77 2.95
CA SER A 437 -18.81 -35.49 1.74
C SER A 437 -19.68 -35.59 0.49
N ILE A 438 -19.54 -34.65 -0.45
CA ILE A 438 -20.12 -34.69 -1.80
C ILE A 438 -18.98 -34.70 -2.81
N LYS A 439 -18.95 -35.71 -3.70
CA LYS A 439 -17.84 -35.92 -4.64
C LYS A 439 -18.31 -36.17 -6.06
N TYR A 440 -17.57 -35.63 -7.02
CA TYR A 440 -17.69 -35.99 -8.44
C TYR A 440 -16.37 -36.52 -9.00
N SER A 441 -16.37 -37.80 -9.37
CA SER A 441 -15.19 -38.55 -9.80
C SER A 441 -15.46 -39.17 -11.18
N PRO A 442 -15.34 -38.40 -12.28
CA PRO A 442 -15.73 -38.89 -13.60
C PRO A 442 -14.95 -40.15 -13.99
N ASN A 443 -15.64 -41.12 -14.59
CA ASN A 443 -15.09 -42.43 -14.96
C ASN A 443 -13.88 -42.35 -15.91
N ARG A 444 -12.67 -42.28 -15.34
CA ARG A 444 -11.39 -42.35 -16.07
C ARG A 444 -11.21 -43.77 -16.61
N ASN A 445 -11.63 -44.04 -17.85
CA ASN A 445 -11.41 -45.32 -18.54
C ASN A 445 -10.29 -45.20 -19.60
N PRO A 446 -9.02 -45.54 -19.28
CA PRO A 446 -7.88 -45.24 -20.13
C PRO A 446 -7.53 -46.38 -21.12
N LEU A 447 -8.31 -47.48 -21.13
CA LEU A 447 -7.88 -48.77 -21.67
C LEU A 447 -8.90 -49.46 -22.60
N ALA A 448 -9.89 -48.74 -23.12
CA ALA A 448 -10.74 -49.24 -24.21
C ALA A 448 -9.99 -49.17 -25.56
N PRO A 449 -9.50 -50.29 -26.14
CA PRO A 449 -8.66 -50.26 -27.33
C PRO A 449 -9.56 -50.31 -28.56
N GLY A 450 -9.95 -49.14 -29.05
CA GLY A 450 -10.77 -49.04 -30.27
C GLY A 450 -11.91 -48.03 -30.20
N ASN A 451 -11.63 -46.78 -29.82
CA ASN A 451 -12.45 -45.67 -30.29
C ASN A 451 -11.62 -44.40 -30.51
N SER A 452 -11.01 -44.32 -31.69
CA SER A 452 -10.68 -43.04 -32.33
C SER A 452 -11.98 -42.37 -32.80
N ALA A 453 -12.87 -42.08 -31.86
CA ALA A 453 -14.17 -41.50 -32.11
C ALA A 453 -14.00 -39.98 -32.29
N ILE A 454 -14.13 -39.53 -33.54
CA ILE A 454 -14.59 -38.17 -33.83
C ILE A 454 -15.86 -37.96 -33.01
N ALA A 455 -15.89 -36.94 -32.15
CA ALA A 455 -17.08 -36.65 -31.36
C ALA A 455 -18.26 -36.44 -32.32
N PRO A 456 -19.36 -37.21 -32.19
CA PRO A 456 -20.51 -37.03 -33.08
C PRO A 456 -21.07 -35.63 -32.89
N ALA A 457 -21.35 -34.93 -33.99
CA ALA A 457 -21.95 -33.60 -33.97
C ALA A 457 -23.44 -33.69 -33.57
N ALA A 458 -23.69 -33.97 -32.30
CA ALA A 458 -24.99 -34.32 -31.74
C ALA A 458 -25.23 -33.58 -30.41
N GLN A 459 -25.73 -32.34 -30.53
CA GLN A 459 -26.15 -31.44 -29.45
C GLN A 459 -25.03 -30.91 -28.53
N PRO A 460 -25.14 -29.66 -28.03
CA PRO A 460 -24.28 -29.19 -26.94
C PRO A 460 -24.71 -29.86 -25.62
N PRO A 461 -23.78 -30.28 -24.74
CA PRO A 461 -24.12 -30.65 -23.38
C PRO A 461 -24.70 -29.42 -22.67
N GLN A 462 -25.98 -29.48 -22.27
CA GLN A 462 -26.69 -28.32 -21.71
C GLN A 462 -26.22 -27.95 -20.29
N GLN A 463 -25.46 -28.84 -19.65
CA GLN A 463 -24.84 -28.68 -18.34
C GLN A 463 -23.42 -29.26 -18.39
N LEU A 464 -22.45 -28.63 -17.73
CA LEU A 464 -21.21 -29.29 -17.32
C LEU A 464 -21.43 -29.92 -15.93
N PRO A 465 -20.93 -31.14 -15.67
CA PRO A 465 -21.15 -31.81 -14.39
C PRO A 465 -20.32 -31.18 -13.26
N ASN A 466 -20.83 -31.27 -12.03
CA ASN A 466 -20.24 -30.67 -10.81
C ASN A 466 -20.38 -31.63 -9.63
N ALA A 467 -19.67 -31.41 -8.53
CA ALA A 467 -20.02 -32.10 -7.28
C ALA A 467 -21.32 -31.52 -6.68
N LEU A 468 -21.45 -30.19 -6.70
CA LEU A 468 -22.64 -29.48 -6.24
C LEU A 468 -23.09 -28.42 -7.25
N LEU A 469 -24.40 -28.36 -7.48
CA LEU A 469 -25.07 -27.35 -8.29
C LEU A 469 -26.18 -26.67 -7.48
N VAL A 470 -26.29 -25.35 -7.62
CA VAL A 470 -27.43 -24.56 -7.14
C VAL A 470 -27.91 -23.65 -8.28
N THR A 471 -29.20 -23.71 -8.62
CA THR A 471 -29.74 -22.99 -9.77
C THR A 471 -31.25 -22.73 -9.61
N ASP A 472 -31.83 -21.94 -10.52
CA ASP A 472 -33.29 -21.71 -10.63
C ASP A 472 -33.95 -21.32 -9.30
N ASN A 473 -33.65 -20.12 -8.79
CA ASN A 473 -34.20 -19.58 -7.53
C ASN A 473 -33.89 -20.38 -6.24
N ALA A 474 -33.11 -21.47 -6.29
CA ALA A 474 -32.82 -22.30 -5.12
C ALA A 474 -32.02 -21.56 -4.03
N THR A 475 -32.40 -21.79 -2.77
CA THR A 475 -31.78 -21.15 -1.58
C THR A 475 -31.46 -22.15 -0.46
N PRO A 476 -30.68 -23.21 -0.73
CA PRO A 476 -30.37 -24.25 0.26
C PRO A 476 -29.40 -23.76 1.34
N PHE A 477 -29.44 -24.38 2.52
CA PHE A 477 -28.41 -24.27 3.55
C PHE A 477 -27.50 -25.51 3.53
N ILE A 478 -26.20 -25.29 3.43
CA ILE A 478 -25.17 -26.31 3.26
C ILE A 478 -24.13 -26.09 4.37
N ASP A 479 -23.97 -27.05 5.28
CA ASP A 479 -23.20 -26.87 6.52
C ASP A 479 -22.26 -28.04 6.85
N HIS A 480 -21.02 -27.77 7.21
CA HIS A 480 -19.99 -28.80 7.51
C HIS A 480 -19.74 -29.82 6.39
N VAL A 481 -20.01 -29.45 5.12
CA VAL A 481 -19.87 -30.35 3.96
C VAL A 481 -18.47 -30.29 3.36
N ASN A 482 -17.86 -31.45 3.10
CA ASN A 482 -16.64 -31.57 2.30
C ASN A 482 -17.01 -31.74 0.82
N ILE A 483 -16.47 -30.93 -0.08
CA ILE A 483 -16.78 -30.97 -1.51
C ILE A 483 -15.47 -31.13 -2.31
N ASN A 484 -15.43 -32.15 -3.18
CA ASN A 484 -14.28 -32.42 -4.06
C ASN A 484 -14.75 -32.82 -5.47
N SER A 485 -13.97 -32.44 -6.49
CA SER A 485 -14.23 -32.87 -7.87
C SER A 485 -12.92 -33.23 -8.59
N LEU A 486 -12.82 -34.47 -9.06
CA LEU A 486 -11.69 -34.98 -9.84
C LEU A 486 -11.86 -34.73 -11.36
N SER A 487 -12.83 -33.89 -11.72
CA SER A 487 -13.13 -33.49 -13.09
C SER A 487 -12.26 -32.32 -13.56
N SER A 488 -11.74 -32.44 -14.78
CA SER A 488 -11.05 -31.34 -15.49
C SER A 488 -12.02 -30.37 -16.18
N VAL A 489 -13.34 -30.59 -16.10
CA VAL A 489 -14.39 -29.72 -16.65
C VAL A 489 -15.52 -29.47 -15.63
N GLY A 490 -16.21 -28.35 -15.73
CA GLY A 490 -17.16 -27.88 -14.70
C GLY A 490 -16.45 -27.25 -13.52
N ALA A 491 -17.11 -27.18 -12.35
CA ALA A 491 -16.51 -26.74 -11.09
C ALA A 491 -16.88 -27.74 -9.98
N ALA A 492 -16.27 -27.62 -8.79
CA ALA A 492 -16.72 -28.41 -7.65
C ALA A 492 -18.09 -27.92 -7.14
N VAL A 493 -18.26 -26.60 -7.00
CA VAL A 493 -19.55 -25.95 -6.75
C VAL A 493 -19.88 -24.97 -7.87
N THR A 494 -21.04 -25.13 -8.52
CA THR A 494 -21.58 -24.14 -9.48
C THR A 494 -22.86 -23.51 -8.94
N VAL A 495 -22.94 -22.19 -8.94
CA VAL A 495 -24.15 -21.41 -8.63
C VAL A 495 -24.49 -20.52 -9.82
N LYS A 496 -25.68 -20.68 -10.40
CA LYS A 496 -26.05 -19.98 -11.64
C LYS A 496 -27.53 -19.60 -11.74
N LYS A 497 -27.81 -18.59 -12.56
CA LYS A 497 -29.09 -17.89 -12.77
C LYS A 497 -29.45 -16.95 -11.62
N GLU A 498 -30.35 -16.02 -11.91
CA GLU A 498 -30.85 -15.03 -10.96
C GLU A 498 -31.53 -15.72 -9.76
N HIS A 499 -31.50 -15.04 -8.61
CA HIS A 499 -32.01 -15.48 -7.30
C HIS A 499 -31.46 -16.80 -6.71
N ALA A 500 -30.66 -17.58 -7.44
CA ALA A 500 -29.89 -18.69 -6.87
C ALA A 500 -28.96 -18.14 -5.77
N ASN A 501 -29.20 -18.52 -4.52
CA ASN A 501 -28.60 -17.87 -3.34
C ASN A 501 -28.41 -18.89 -2.20
N PRO A 502 -27.44 -19.81 -2.32
CA PRO A 502 -27.13 -20.76 -1.28
C PRO A 502 -26.49 -20.09 -0.06
N ARG A 503 -26.70 -20.69 1.11
CA ARG A 503 -25.99 -20.36 2.35
C ARG A 503 -25.02 -21.51 2.62
N MET A 504 -23.72 -21.26 2.57
CA MET A 504 -22.66 -22.26 2.83
C MET A 504 -21.90 -21.88 4.09
N ARG A 505 -21.72 -22.82 5.03
CA ARG A 505 -20.99 -22.60 6.28
C ARG A 505 -20.10 -23.78 6.66
N HIS A 506 -18.92 -23.49 7.20
CA HIS A 506 -17.97 -24.53 7.67
C HIS A 506 -17.61 -25.58 6.61
N CYS A 507 -17.76 -25.24 5.32
CA CYS A 507 -17.57 -26.16 4.20
C CYS A 507 -16.11 -26.17 3.73
N THR A 508 -15.65 -27.33 3.28
CA THR A 508 -14.30 -27.57 2.76
C THR A 508 -14.38 -27.85 1.26
N ILE A 509 -14.01 -26.90 0.39
CA ILE A 509 -14.05 -27.03 -1.07
C ILE A 509 -12.62 -27.16 -1.59
N CYS A 510 -12.12 -28.39 -1.62
CA CYS A 510 -10.67 -28.65 -1.68
C CYS A 510 -10.22 -29.71 -2.68
N ASP A 511 -8.95 -29.58 -3.09
CA ASP A 511 -8.20 -30.58 -3.87
C ASP A 511 -8.88 -30.93 -5.22
N CYS A 512 -9.58 -29.97 -5.82
CA CYS A 512 -10.33 -30.17 -7.06
C CYS A 512 -9.47 -29.97 -8.32
N GLU A 513 -9.72 -30.74 -9.37
CA GLU A 513 -8.98 -30.71 -10.66
C GLU A 513 -9.37 -29.53 -11.58
N ASN A 514 -10.37 -28.73 -11.19
CA ASN A 514 -10.79 -27.48 -11.84
C ASN A 514 -11.01 -26.36 -10.79
N VAL A 515 -11.98 -25.47 -10.99
CA VAL A 515 -12.36 -24.37 -10.09
C VAL A 515 -13.09 -24.89 -8.85
N GLY A 516 -12.81 -24.29 -7.68
CA GLY A 516 -13.52 -24.57 -6.43
C GLY A 516 -14.98 -24.15 -6.49
N ILE A 517 -15.24 -22.84 -6.48
CA ILE A 517 -16.61 -22.27 -6.52
C ILE A 517 -16.76 -21.34 -7.72
N TYR A 518 -17.76 -21.60 -8.57
CA TYR A 518 -18.10 -20.82 -9.75
C TYR A 518 -19.49 -20.18 -9.60
N ILE A 519 -19.56 -18.85 -9.53
CA ILE A 519 -20.82 -18.08 -9.43
C ILE A 519 -21.00 -17.23 -10.69
N THR A 520 -22.14 -17.38 -11.37
CA THR A 520 -22.42 -16.71 -12.66
C THR A 520 -23.89 -16.32 -12.83
N ASP A 521 -24.16 -15.44 -13.80
CA ASP A 521 -25.49 -15.13 -14.34
C ASP A 521 -26.44 -14.54 -13.28
N HIS A 522 -26.02 -13.44 -12.66
CA HIS A 522 -26.74 -12.74 -11.58
C HIS A 522 -26.95 -13.54 -10.28
N ALA A 523 -26.36 -14.74 -10.17
CA ALA A 523 -26.41 -15.53 -8.95
C ALA A 523 -25.76 -14.82 -7.75
N CYS A 524 -26.27 -15.15 -6.57
CA CYS A 524 -25.80 -14.68 -5.27
C CYS A 524 -25.28 -15.87 -4.46
N GLY A 525 -25.20 -15.72 -3.15
CA GLY A 525 -24.77 -16.75 -2.21
C GLY A 525 -24.08 -16.12 -1.01
N THR A 526 -24.18 -16.74 0.16
CA THR A 526 -23.47 -16.33 1.36
C THR A 526 -22.60 -17.48 1.84
N TYR A 527 -21.29 -17.27 1.88
CA TYR A 527 -20.26 -18.25 2.23
C TYR A 527 -19.55 -17.75 3.49
N GLU A 528 -19.63 -18.46 4.60
CA GLU A 528 -19.06 -18.01 5.87
C GLU A 528 -18.23 -19.12 6.53
N ASP A 529 -17.02 -18.78 6.98
CA ASP A 529 -16.13 -19.71 7.70
C ASP A 529 -15.76 -20.98 6.87
N CYS A 530 -15.67 -20.83 5.55
CA CYS A 530 -15.34 -21.93 4.62
C CYS A 530 -13.83 -21.98 4.26
N GLU A 531 -13.33 -23.19 4.03
CA GLU A 531 -11.97 -23.49 3.55
C GLU A 531 -12.03 -23.82 2.03
N ILE A 532 -11.27 -23.11 1.21
CA ILE A 532 -11.31 -23.18 -0.26
C ILE A 532 -9.88 -23.29 -0.78
N ALA A 533 -9.37 -24.51 -0.96
CA ALA A 533 -7.92 -24.70 -1.05
C ALA A 533 -7.43 -25.80 -2.00
N ARG A 534 -6.18 -25.64 -2.47
CA ARG A 534 -5.45 -26.64 -3.27
C ARG A 534 -6.12 -27.01 -4.61
N ASN A 535 -7.11 -26.22 -5.03
CA ASN A 535 -7.80 -26.36 -6.30
C ASN A 535 -6.85 -26.03 -7.47
N ASN A 536 -7.07 -26.69 -8.61
CA ASN A 536 -6.13 -26.73 -9.72
C ASN A 536 -6.30 -25.55 -10.70
N LEU A 537 -7.52 -25.02 -10.82
CA LEU A 537 -7.78 -23.65 -11.25
C LEU A 537 -8.14 -22.81 -10.01
N ALA A 538 -8.79 -21.65 -10.20
CA ALA A 538 -9.01 -20.72 -9.10
C ALA A 538 -9.87 -21.25 -7.95
N GLY A 539 -9.69 -20.67 -6.76
CA GLY A 539 -10.54 -20.95 -5.60
C GLY A 539 -11.98 -20.49 -5.81
N VAL A 540 -12.16 -19.23 -6.24
CA VAL A 540 -13.47 -18.62 -6.51
C VAL A 540 -13.46 -17.89 -7.86
N TRP A 541 -14.46 -18.14 -8.70
CA TRP A 541 -14.79 -17.37 -9.91
C TRP A 541 -16.13 -16.66 -9.76
N VAL A 542 -16.17 -15.36 -10.09
CA VAL A 542 -17.39 -14.54 -10.10
C VAL A 542 -17.52 -13.81 -11.44
N LYS A 543 -18.59 -14.06 -12.20
CA LYS A 543 -18.83 -13.42 -13.50
C LYS A 543 -20.30 -13.18 -13.85
N ASN A 544 -20.56 -12.53 -15.00
CA ASN A 544 -21.89 -12.24 -15.51
C ASN A 544 -22.80 -11.61 -14.44
N HIS A 545 -22.35 -10.49 -13.87
CA HIS A 545 -23.06 -9.73 -12.82
C HIS A 545 -23.37 -10.47 -11.51
N ALA A 546 -22.85 -11.68 -11.29
CA ALA A 546 -22.97 -12.38 -10.01
C ALA A 546 -22.42 -11.55 -8.83
N ASN A 547 -23.07 -11.65 -7.67
CA ASN A 547 -22.75 -10.86 -6.48
C ASN A 547 -22.78 -11.68 -5.17
N PRO A 548 -21.85 -12.64 -4.98
CA PRO A 548 -21.75 -13.45 -3.77
C PRO A 548 -21.17 -12.68 -2.58
N VAL A 549 -21.40 -13.18 -1.37
CA VAL A 549 -20.89 -12.63 -0.11
C VAL A 549 -20.01 -13.68 0.58
N PHE A 550 -18.72 -13.40 0.75
CA PHE A 550 -17.76 -14.24 1.47
C PHE A 550 -17.35 -13.59 2.78
N ARG A 551 -17.39 -14.33 3.89
CA ARG A 551 -16.94 -13.86 5.22
C ARG A 551 -16.04 -14.86 5.91
N ARG A 552 -14.88 -14.40 6.41
CA ARG A 552 -13.95 -15.23 7.23
C ARG A 552 -13.55 -16.54 6.54
N CYS A 553 -13.58 -16.58 5.20
CA CYS A 553 -13.18 -17.75 4.43
C CYS A 553 -11.67 -17.74 4.19
N HIS A 554 -11.05 -18.92 4.22
CA HIS A 554 -9.66 -19.12 3.83
C HIS A 554 -9.64 -19.58 2.36
N ILE A 555 -8.88 -18.90 1.51
CA ILE A 555 -8.84 -19.12 0.05
C ILE A 555 -7.39 -19.27 -0.38
N HIS A 556 -6.83 -20.47 -0.22
CA HIS A 556 -5.38 -20.63 -0.16
C HIS A 556 -4.76 -21.84 -0.89
N HIS A 557 -3.47 -21.72 -1.22
CA HIS A 557 -2.65 -22.78 -1.82
C HIS A 557 -3.18 -23.32 -3.18
N GLY A 558 -4.03 -22.56 -3.88
CA GLY A 558 -4.49 -22.89 -5.23
C GLY A 558 -3.39 -22.80 -6.29
N ARG A 559 -3.49 -23.60 -7.35
CA ARG A 559 -2.50 -23.63 -8.46
C ARG A 559 -2.67 -22.51 -9.49
N ASP A 560 -3.58 -21.58 -9.22
CA ASP A 560 -4.02 -20.49 -10.09
C ASP A 560 -4.24 -19.21 -9.22
N VAL A 561 -5.15 -18.31 -9.61
CA VAL A 561 -5.65 -17.17 -8.82
C VAL A 561 -6.48 -17.63 -7.61
N GLY A 562 -6.43 -16.92 -6.48
CA GLY A 562 -7.33 -17.18 -5.33
C GLY A 562 -8.79 -16.85 -5.65
N VAL A 563 -9.07 -15.57 -5.92
CA VAL A 563 -10.39 -15.03 -6.30
C VAL A 563 -10.29 -14.30 -7.65
N PHE A 564 -11.01 -14.76 -8.67
CA PHE A 564 -11.06 -14.09 -9.99
C PHE A 564 -12.46 -13.54 -10.27
N THR A 565 -12.54 -12.24 -10.53
CA THR A 565 -13.77 -11.52 -10.85
C THR A 565 -13.68 -10.91 -12.25
N PHE A 566 -14.63 -11.23 -13.12
CA PHE A 566 -14.60 -10.81 -14.53
C PHE A 566 -16.01 -10.64 -15.12
N GLU A 567 -16.11 -10.07 -16.33
CA GLU A 567 -17.38 -9.91 -17.07
C GLU A 567 -18.48 -9.27 -16.21
N SER A 568 -18.18 -8.06 -15.72
CA SER A 568 -19.03 -7.30 -14.79
C SER A 568 -19.37 -8.00 -13.47
N GLY A 569 -18.64 -9.07 -13.10
CA GLY A 569 -18.75 -9.74 -11.81
C GLY A 569 -18.52 -8.78 -10.63
N MET A 570 -19.29 -8.98 -9.57
CA MET A 570 -19.27 -8.17 -8.35
C MET A 570 -18.68 -9.01 -7.21
N GLY A 571 -19.34 -9.07 -6.06
CA GLY A 571 -18.93 -9.84 -4.89
C GLY A 571 -18.44 -8.97 -3.74
N TYR A 572 -18.74 -9.40 -2.51
CA TYR A 572 -18.32 -8.75 -1.27
C TYR A 572 -17.52 -9.74 -0.43
N PHE A 573 -16.27 -9.40 -0.14
CA PHE A 573 -15.32 -10.23 0.61
C PHE A 573 -14.95 -9.50 1.90
N GLU A 574 -15.19 -10.12 3.05
CA GLU A 574 -15.02 -9.51 4.37
C GLU A 574 -14.25 -10.41 5.35
N GLY A 575 -13.11 -9.94 5.83
CA GLY A 575 -12.30 -10.69 6.81
C GLY A 575 -11.75 -12.03 6.28
N CYS A 576 -11.68 -12.21 4.96
CA CYS A 576 -11.13 -13.41 4.34
C CYS A 576 -9.60 -13.39 4.34
N ASP A 577 -9.00 -14.57 4.34
CA ASP A 577 -7.56 -14.80 4.28
C ASP A 577 -7.20 -15.50 2.96
N ILE A 578 -6.41 -14.84 2.11
CA ILE A 578 -6.23 -15.21 0.70
C ILE A 578 -4.73 -15.34 0.41
N HIS A 579 -4.20 -16.57 0.43
CA HIS A 579 -2.74 -16.75 0.49
C HIS A 579 -2.15 -17.98 -0.22
N GLY A 580 -0.83 -17.95 -0.47
CA GLY A 580 -0.11 -19.10 -1.04
C GLY A 580 -0.55 -19.52 -2.45
N ASN A 581 -1.43 -18.75 -3.10
CA ASN A 581 -1.96 -19.01 -4.42
C ASN A 581 -0.89 -18.74 -5.49
N ARG A 582 -0.87 -19.55 -6.54
CA ARG A 582 0.24 -19.58 -7.51
C ARG A 582 0.28 -18.35 -8.43
N ILE A 583 -0.87 -17.77 -8.76
CA ILE A 583 -0.93 -16.51 -9.51
C ILE A 583 -1.18 -15.37 -8.51
N SER A 584 -2.32 -14.68 -8.55
CA SER A 584 -2.62 -13.58 -7.65
C SER A 584 -3.54 -14.04 -6.51
N GLY A 585 -3.58 -13.28 -5.42
CA GLY A 585 -4.61 -13.47 -4.41
C GLY A 585 -5.98 -13.11 -4.99
N ILE A 586 -6.07 -11.94 -5.63
CA ILE A 586 -7.29 -11.45 -6.29
C ILE A 586 -6.97 -10.96 -7.71
N GLU A 587 -7.77 -11.34 -8.70
CA GLU A 587 -7.78 -10.75 -10.05
C GLU A 587 -9.13 -10.10 -10.38
N VAL A 588 -9.10 -8.93 -11.01
CA VAL A 588 -10.28 -8.15 -11.42
C VAL A 588 -10.14 -7.71 -12.88
N LYS A 589 -11.12 -8.06 -13.72
CA LYS A 589 -11.05 -7.91 -15.18
C LYS A 589 -12.38 -7.52 -15.82
N ASN A 590 -12.37 -7.03 -17.06
CA ASN A 590 -13.56 -6.87 -17.91
C ASN A 590 -14.73 -6.14 -17.20
N ASN A 591 -14.44 -4.95 -16.65
CA ASN A 591 -15.39 -4.11 -15.89
C ASN A 591 -15.93 -4.69 -14.57
N ALA A 592 -15.40 -5.83 -14.07
CA ALA A 592 -15.73 -6.34 -12.74
C ALA A 592 -15.37 -5.34 -11.62
N ASN A 593 -16.11 -5.38 -10.52
CA ASN A 593 -16.01 -4.40 -9.43
C ASN A 593 -16.32 -5.02 -8.05
N PRO A 594 -15.52 -5.99 -7.58
CA PRO A 594 -15.69 -6.56 -6.24
C PRO A 594 -15.39 -5.54 -5.14
N THR A 595 -15.95 -5.77 -3.97
CA THR A 595 -15.66 -5.02 -2.74
C THR A 595 -14.94 -5.94 -1.76
N VAL A 596 -13.74 -5.54 -1.32
CA VAL A 596 -12.84 -6.36 -0.50
C VAL A 596 -12.44 -5.54 0.73
N VAL A 597 -12.83 -6.02 1.92
CA VAL A 597 -12.82 -5.25 3.16
C VAL A 597 -12.25 -6.04 4.32
N ARG A 598 -11.22 -5.50 5.00
CA ARG A 598 -10.58 -6.14 6.16
C ARG A 598 -10.01 -7.54 5.88
N CYS A 599 -9.71 -7.86 4.63
CA CYS A 599 -9.10 -9.13 4.22
C CYS A 599 -7.57 -9.07 4.32
N ASP A 600 -6.95 -10.25 4.44
CA ASP A 600 -5.51 -10.45 4.29
C ASP A 600 -5.22 -11.05 2.91
N VAL A 601 -4.23 -10.50 2.20
CA VAL A 601 -3.83 -10.97 0.86
C VAL A 601 -2.31 -11.09 0.80
N HIS A 602 -1.79 -12.28 1.07
CA HIS A 602 -0.36 -12.46 1.38
C HIS A 602 0.29 -13.74 0.86
N HIS A 603 1.63 -13.74 0.77
CA HIS A 603 2.42 -14.93 0.40
C HIS A 603 2.04 -15.56 -0.97
N GLY A 604 1.39 -14.82 -1.88
CA GLY A 604 1.13 -15.26 -3.25
C GLY A 604 2.40 -15.19 -4.12
N THR A 605 2.55 -16.10 -5.08
CA THR A 605 3.78 -16.16 -5.91
C THR A 605 3.78 -15.22 -7.11
N THR A 606 2.78 -14.34 -7.25
CA THR A 606 2.86 -13.14 -8.11
C THR A 606 2.45 -11.88 -7.33
N GLY A 607 1.63 -10.99 -7.89
CA GLY A 607 1.10 -9.82 -7.19
C GLY A 607 -0.10 -10.16 -6.30
N GLY A 608 -0.26 -9.43 -5.19
CA GLY A 608 -1.38 -9.68 -4.26
C GLY A 608 -2.74 -9.46 -4.91
N ILE A 609 -2.94 -8.29 -5.52
CA ILE A 609 -4.17 -7.90 -6.20
C ILE A 609 -3.82 -7.41 -7.61
N TYR A 610 -4.50 -7.93 -8.65
CA TYR A 610 -4.26 -7.58 -10.04
C TYR A 610 -5.53 -7.06 -10.73
N VAL A 611 -5.53 -5.80 -11.14
CA VAL A 611 -6.65 -5.13 -11.80
C VAL A 611 -6.28 -4.76 -13.23
N HIS A 612 -6.96 -5.34 -14.22
CA HIS A 612 -6.69 -5.11 -15.65
C HIS A 612 -7.96 -5.12 -16.51
N GLY A 613 -7.82 -4.84 -17.81
CA GLY A 613 -8.91 -4.89 -18.78
C GLY A 613 -10.13 -4.05 -18.38
N LYS A 614 -9.92 -2.79 -17.98
CA LYS A 614 -10.95 -1.88 -17.42
C LYS A 614 -11.63 -2.40 -16.14
N GLY A 615 -11.01 -3.34 -15.42
CA GLY A 615 -11.42 -3.73 -14.08
C GLY A 615 -11.43 -2.53 -13.11
N ARG A 616 -12.31 -2.61 -12.11
CA ARG A 616 -12.43 -1.66 -11.00
C ARG A 616 -12.08 -2.37 -9.69
N GLY A 617 -12.95 -2.31 -8.69
CA GLY A 617 -12.74 -2.89 -7.38
C GLY A 617 -12.63 -1.84 -6.28
N GLN A 618 -13.11 -2.17 -5.09
CA GLN A 618 -13.09 -1.35 -3.89
C GLN A 618 -12.31 -2.08 -2.80
N PHE A 619 -11.02 -1.79 -2.70
CA PHE A 619 -10.09 -2.41 -1.77
C PHE A 619 -9.91 -1.50 -0.56
N MET A 620 -10.55 -1.83 0.56
CA MET A 620 -10.65 -0.98 1.74
C MET A 620 -10.20 -1.67 3.03
N GLU A 621 -9.34 -1.03 3.81
CA GLU A 621 -8.99 -1.49 5.17
C GLU A 621 -8.36 -2.90 5.22
N ASN A 622 -7.74 -3.37 4.13
CA ASN A 622 -7.07 -4.68 4.00
C ASN A 622 -5.57 -4.63 4.36
N ARG A 623 -4.96 -5.80 4.58
CA ARG A 623 -3.49 -5.95 4.69
C ARG A 623 -2.95 -6.78 3.52
N ILE A 624 -1.98 -6.25 2.80
CA ILE A 624 -1.46 -6.84 1.55
C ILE A 624 0.07 -6.94 1.66
N PHE A 625 0.59 -8.15 1.90
CA PHE A 625 1.99 -8.29 2.33
C PHE A 625 2.71 -9.58 1.92
N SER A 626 4.04 -9.55 1.94
CA SER A 626 4.91 -10.71 1.64
C SER A 626 4.62 -11.42 0.29
N ASN A 627 4.03 -10.72 -0.67
CA ASN A 627 3.79 -11.24 -2.02
C ASN A 627 5.07 -11.16 -2.86
N ALA A 628 5.23 -12.09 -3.80
CA ALA A 628 6.47 -12.23 -4.58
C ALA A 628 6.66 -11.16 -5.67
N PHE A 629 5.58 -10.51 -6.12
CA PHE A 629 5.62 -9.27 -6.89
C PHE A 629 4.98 -8.13 -6.07
N ALA A 630 4.43 -7.10 -6.72
CA ALA A 630 3.90 -5.94 -6.01
C ALA A 630 2.62 -6.27 -5.22
N GLY A 631 2.32 -5.48 -4.18
CA GLY A 631 1.08 -5.62 -3.43
C GLY A 631 -0.16 -5.48 -4.33
N ILE A 632 -0.19 -4.43 -5.15
CA ILE A 632 -1.27 -4.18 -6.12
C ILE A 632 -0.71 -3.81 -7.50
N TRP A 633 -1.23 -4.43 -8.55
CA TRP A 633 -1.01 -4.11 -9.97
C TRP A 633 -2.27 -3.50 -10.59
N ILE A 634 -2.12 -2.37 -11.28
CA ILE A 634 -3.20 -1.68 -12.02
C ILE A 634 -2.74 -1.45 -13.47
N THR A 635 -3.49 -1.94 -14.45
CA THR A 635 -3.13 -1.78 -15.86
C THR A 635 -4.32 -1.74 -16.83
N SER A 636 -4.07 -1.42 -18.10
CA SER A 636 -5.02 -1.58 -19.20
C SER A 636 -6.33 -0.83 -18.96
N GLN A 637 -6.20 0.48 -18.69
CA GLN A 637 -7.31 1.41 -18.44
C GLN A 637 -8.19 1.05 -17.23
N SER A 638 -7.66 0.30 -16.26
CA SER A 638 -8.33 0.01 -14.99
C SER A 638 -8.33 1.17 -14.00
N ASP A 639 -9.37 1.23 -13.17
CA ASP A 639 -9.70 2.38 -12.31
C ASP A 639 -10.25 1.90 -10.95
N PRO A 640 -9.43 1.25 -10.09
CA PRO A 640 -9.84 0.76 -8.78
C PRO A 640 -9.78 1.86 -7.69
N THR A 641 -10.46 1.64 -6.57
CA THR A 641 -10.28 2.43 -5.35
C THR A 641 -9.51 1.61 -4.32
N ILE A 642 -8.41 2.16 -3.82
CA ILE A 642 -7.48 1.53 -2.88
C ILE A 642 -7.39 2.49 -1.69
N ARG A 643 -8.12 2.21 -0.61
CA ARG A 643 -8.32 3.15 0.50
C ARG A 643 -8.07 2.56 1.90
N LYS A 644 -7.26 3.23 2.73
CA LYS A 644 -6.90 2.81 4.10
C LYS A 644 -6.26 1.40 4.24
N ASN A 645 -5.63 0.86 3.20
CA ASN A 645 -4.97 -0.44 3.29
C ASN A 645 -3.55 -0.32 3.88
N GLU A 646 -3.04 -1.40 4.46
CA GLU A 646 -1.62 -1.57 4.76
C GLU A 646 -0.97 -2.41 3.65
N ILE A 647 0.11 -1.91 3.04
CA ILE A 647 0.76 -2.56 1.89
C ILE A 647 2.28 -2.64 2.15
N PHE A 648 2.77 -3.81 2.56
CA PHE A 648 4.11 -3.93 3.16
C PHE A 648 4.88 -5.21 2.85
N THR A 649 6.20 -5.16 3.00
CA THR A 649 7.15 -6.28 2.82
C THR A 649 6.97 -7.09 1.53
N GLY A 650 6.44 -6.47 0.47
CA GLY A 650 6.39 -7.06 -0.87
C GLY A 650 7.77 -7.06 -1.53
N GLN A 651 8.04 -8.09 -2.33
CA GLN A 651 9.33 -8.27 -3.03
C GLN A 651 9.47 -7.36 -4.28
N GLN A 652 8.47 -6.54 -4.59
CA GLN A 652 8.54 -5.44 -5.55
C GLN A 652 7.99 -4.15 -4.93
N GLY A 653 7.20 -3.36 -5.65
CA GLY A 653 6.60 -2.12 -5.15
C GLY A 653 5.34 -2.37 -4.30
N GLY A 654 4.84 -1.33 -3.64
CA GLY A 654 3.54 -1.40 -2.96
C GLY A 654 2.39 -1.42 -3.96
N VAL A 655 2.28 -0.37 -4.76
CA VAL A 655 1.31 -0.22 -5.86
C VAL A 655 2.03 0.10 -7.16
N TYR A 656 1.72 -0.62 -8.25
CA TYR A 656 2.36 -0.44 -9.56
C TYR A 656 1.30 -0.25 -10.66
N ILE A 657 1.43 0.86 -11.39
CA ILE A 657 0.39 1.42 -12.26
C ILE A 657 1.01 1.65 -13.65
N PHE A 658 0.56 0.93 -14.67
CA PHE A 658 1.17 0.95 -16.01
C PHE A 658 0.16 0.70 -17.14
N GLY A 659 0.35 1.34 -18.30
CA GLY A 659 -0.52 1.13 -19.47
C GLY A 659 -1.87 1.83 -19.33
N ASP A 660 -1.83 3.15 -19.28
CA ASP A 660 -2.99 4.04 -19.06
C ASP A 660 -3.81 3.72 -17.79
N GLY A 661 -3.15 3.17 -16.75
CA GLY A 661 -3.79 2.85 -15.47
C GLY A 661 -4.21 4.11 -14.71
N ARG A 662 -5.29 3.99 -13.92
CA ARG A 662 -5.85 5.07 -13.09
C ARG A 662 -6.09 4.57 -11.66
N GLY A 663 -7.20 4.96 -11.05
CA GLY A 663 -7.56 4.63 -9.68
C GLY A 663 -7.29 5.75 -8.67
N LEU A 664 -7.96 5.62 -7.53
CA LEU A 664 -7.79 6.46 -6.34
C LEU A 664 -7.03 5.66 -5.27
N ILE A 665 -5.83 6.13 -4.93
CA ILE A 665 -4.97 5.58 -3.88
C ILE A 665 -5.01 6.57 -2.71
N GLU A 666 -5.80 6.27 -1.68
CA GLU A 666 -6.12 7.21 -0.60
C GLU A 666 -5.89 6.66 0.82
N GLN A 667 -5.29 7.44 1.72
CA GLN A 667 -5.18 7.10 3.16
C GLN A 667 -4.44 5.77 3.48
N ASN A 668 -3.71 5.17 2.53
CA ASN A 668 -3.01 3.90 2.74
C ASN A 668 -1.68 4.09 3.48
N ASN A 669 -1.21 3.04 4.16
CA ASN A 669 0.10 2.97 4.78
C ASN A 669 0.98 1.98 3.99
N ILE A 670 1.99 2.47 3.28
CA ILE A 670 2.78 1.70 2.31
C ILE A 670 4.24 1.72 2.76
N TYR A 671 4.78 0.57 3.20
CA TYR A 671 6.08 0.55 3.88
C TYR A 671 6.92 -0.72 3.73
N GLY A 672 8.24 -0.61 3.86
CA GLY A 672 9.14 -1.76 3.89
C GLY A 672 9.16 -2.63 2.61
N ASN A 673 8.65 -2.12 1.49
CA ASN A 673 8.64 -2.81 0.20
C ASN A 673 10.03 -2.71 -0.48
N ALA A 674 10.37 -3.71 -1.30
CA ALA A 674 11.70 -3.84 -1.90
C ALA A 674 11.97 -2.87 -3.06
N LEU A 675 10.94 -2.53 -3.85
CA LEU A 675 10.97 -1.48 -4.87
C LEU A 675 10.09 -0.29 -4.43
N ALA A 676 9.86 0.68 -5.33
CA ALA A 676 9.19 1.93 -4.95
C ALA A 676 7.79 1.71 -4.38
N GLY A 677 7.44 2.46 -3.33
CA GLY A 677 6.16 2.33 -2.62
C GLY A 677 4.97 2.51 -3.57
N ILE A 678 5.02 3.52 -4.43
CA ILE A 678 4.12 3.67 -5.59
C ILE A 678 4.95 3.87 -6.86
N GLN A 679 4.63 3.14 -7.92
CA GLN A 679 5.25 3.24 -9.25
C GLN A 679 4.18 3.58 -10.29
N ILE A 680 4.37 4.67 -11.04
CA ILE A 680 3.44 5.19 -12.05
C ILE A 680 4.18 5.31 -13.38
N ARG A 681 3.71 4.60 -14.41
CA ARG A 681 4.38 4.61 -15.72
C ARG A 681 3.49 4.41 -16.93
N THR A 682 4.09 4.53 -18.11
CA THR A 682 3.48 4.22 -19.42
C THR A 682 2.13 4.92 -19.59
N GLY A 683 2.13 6.26 -19.49
CA GLY A 683 0.95 7.12 -19.67
C GLY A 683 -0.05 7.17 -18.51
N SER A 684 0.10 6.32 -17.48
CA SER A 684 -0.82 6.22 -16.35
C SER A 684 -1.01 7.52 -15.57
N ASP A 685 -2.25 7.74 -15.08
CA ASP A 685 -2.74 9.01 -14.55
C ASP A 685 -3.66 8.81 -13.32
N PRO A 686 -3.11 8.34 -12.18
CA PRO A 686 -3.87 8.06 -10.95
C PRO A 686 -4.04 9.28 -10.04
N ILE A 687 -4.92 9.18 -9.03
CA ILE A 687 -4.97 10.12 -7.91
C ILE A 687 -4.36 9.45 -6.68
N VAL A 688 -3.28 10.02 -6.16
CA VAL A 688 -2.53 9.53 -4.99
C VAL A 688 -2.60 10.59 -3.90
N ARG A 689 -3.39 10.37 -2.84
CA ARG A 689 -3.54 11.37 -1.76
C ARG A 689 -3.65 10.84 -0.34
N LEU A 690 -3.24 11.65 0.63
CA LEU A 690 -3.33 11.34 2.07
C LEU A 690 -2.60 10.03 2.49
N ASN A 691 -1.74 9.47 1.65
CA ASN A 691 -1.03 8.23 1.96
C ASN A 691 0.23 8.50 2.78
N LYS A 692 0.64 7.49 3.56
CA LYS A 692 1.97 7.41 4.18
C LYS A 692 2.81 6.41 3.39
N ILE A 693 3.98 6.84 2.94
CA ILE A 693 4.85 6.04 2.06
C ILE A 693 6.27 6.07 2.61
N HIS A 694 6.67 5.02 3.34
CA HIS A 694 7.86 5.11 4.20
C HIS A 694 8.72 3.85 4.33
N ASP A 695 9.97 4.06 4.75
CA ASP A 695 10.95 3.01 5.08
C ASP A 695 11.15 1.93 3.98
N GLY A 696 10.88 2.27 2.72
CA GLY A 696 11.14 1.41 1.57
C GLY A 696 12.63 1.28 1.24
N LEU A 697 13.00 0.17 0.59
CA LEU A 697 14.38 -0.07 0.13
C LEU A 697 14.73 0.70 -1.16
N HIS A 698 13.74 1.32 -1.80
CA HIS A 698 13.87 2.13 -3.01
C HIS A 698 13.40 3.58 -2.73
N GLY A 699 12.97 4.31 -3.77
CA GLY A 699 12.31 5.61 -3.62
C GLY A 699 10.86 5.49 -3.12
N GLY A 700 10.29 6.58 -2.60
CA GLY A 700 8.91 6.58 -2.09
C GLY A 700 7.88 6.47 -3.22
N ILE A 701 7.88 7.45 -4.12
CA ILE A 701 7.06 7.45 -5.35
C ILE A 701 7.99 7.57 -6.57
N TYR A 702 7.80 6.73 -7.57
CA TYR A 702 8.55 6.76 -8.83
C TYR A 702 7.61 6.94 -10.02
N VAL A 703 7.86 7.97 -10.83
CA VAL A 703 7.05 8.35 -12.00
C VAL A 703 7.93 8.36 -13.25
N HIS A 704 7.74 7.40 -14.16
CA HIS A 704 8.58 7.21 -15.35
C HIS A 704 7.77 6.93 -16.63
N GLU A 705 8.42 6.85 -17.79
CA GLU A 705 7.77 6.55 -19.09
C GLU A 705 6.50 7.40 -19.38
N LYS A 706 6.63 8.74 -19.31
CA LYS A 706 5.51 9.69 -19.51
C LYS A 706 4.36 9.52 -18.51
N GLY A 707 4.64 9.02 -17.30
CA GLY A 707 3.68 8.93 -16.19
C GLY A 707 3.19 10.31 -15.73
N LYS A 708 1.99 10.33 -15.16
CA LYS A 708 1.28 11.54 -14.71
C LYS A 708 0.70 11.33 -13.30
N GLY A 709 -0.53 11.75 -13.06
CA GLY A 709 -1.23 11.66 -11.79
C GLY A 709 -1.20 12.95 -10.97
N LEU A 710 -2.23 13.10 -10.13
CA LEU A 710 -2.30 14.08 -9.06
C LEU A 710 -1.81 13.42 -7.78
N ILE A 711 -0.75 13.95 -7.20
CA ILE A 711 -0.08 13.44 -6.01
C ILE A 711 -0.14 14.53 -4.95
N GLU A 712 -1.11 14.45 -4.03
CA GLU A 712 -1.37 15.52 -3.06
C GLU A 712 -1.56 15.09 -1.60
N GLU A 713 -1.19 15.95 -0.66
CA GLU A 713 -1.38 15.73 0.78
C GLU A 713 -0.74 14.42 1.34
N ASN A 714 0.23 13.82 0.64
CA ASN A 714 0.91 12.60 1.09
C ASN A 714 2.10 12.91 2.03
N GLU A 715 2.43 11.95 2.89
CA GLU A 715 3.58 11.99 3.81
C GLU A 715 4.61 10.92 3.40
N VAL A 716 5.80 11.34 2.97
CA VAL A 716 6.80 10.48 2.32
C VAL A 716 8.15 10.62 3.02
N TYR A 717 8.63 9.55 3.68
CA TYR A 717 9.82 9.63 4.55
C TYR A 717 10.57 8.31 4.76
N GLY A 718 11.81 8.33 5.28
CA GLY A 718 12.58 7.14 5.65
C GLY A 718 13.08 6.26 4.48
N ASN A 719 12.51 6.44 3.29
CA ASN A 719 12.84 5.73 2.06
C ASN A 719 14.33 5.85 1.71
N THR A 720 14.85 4.79 1.09
CA THR A 720 16.30 4.59 0.94
C THR A 720 16.89 5.29 -0.29
N LEU A 721 16.09 5.50 -1.33
CA LEU A 721 16.44 6.40 -2.44
C LEU A 721 15.63 7.71 -2.35
N ALA A 722 15.42 8.41 -3.46
CA ALA A 722 14.71 9.68 -3.48
C ALA A 722 13.24 9.57 -3.00
N GLY A 723 12.76 10.60 -2.28
CA GLY A 723 11.38 10.63 -1.77
C GLY A 723 10.34 10.54 -2.89
N ILE A 724 10.44 11.44 -3.87
CA ILE A 724 9.74 11.35 -5.16
C ILE A 724 10.75 11.47 -6.29
N TRP A 725 10.70 10.57 -7.28
CA TRP A 725 11.54 10.59 -8.47
C TRP A 725 10.67 10.65 -9.73
N VAL A 726 10.91 11.67 -10.57
CA VAL A 726 10.21 11.93 -11.83
C VAL A 726 11.21 11.87 -12.97
N THR A 727 10.96 11.03 -13.98
CA THR A 727 11.91 10.79 -15.08
C THR A 727 11.24 10.48 -16.42
N THR A 728 12.00 10.55 -17.50
CA THR A 728 11.67 10.01 -18.84
C THR A 728 10.35 10.56 -19.38
N GLY A 729 10.30 11.89 -19.51
CA GLY A 729 9.16 12.63 -20.05
C GLY A 729 7.91 12.67 -19.15
N SER A 730 8.02 12.24 -17.89
CA SER A 730 6.91 12.24 -16.94
C SER A 730 6.54 13.65 -16.46
N SER A 731 5.26 13.85 -16.13
CA SER A 731 4.69 15.18 -15.83
C SER A 731 3.58 15.14 -14.76
N PRO A 732 3.85 14.63 -13.54
CA PRO A 732 2.88 14.61 -12.44
C PRO A 732 2.62 16.02 -11.86
N ILE A 733 1.53 16.14 -11.11
CA ILE A 733 1.26 17.30 -10.24
C ILE A 733 1.50 16.88 -8.79
N LEU A 734 2.55 17.44 -8.19
CA LEU A 734 2.99 17.18 -6.82
C LEU A 734 2.57 18.37 -5.93
N ARG A 735 1.47 18.26 -5.18
CA ARG A 735 0.88 19.38 -4.43
C ARG A 735 0.70 19.15 -2.93
N ARG A 736 1.12 20.08 -2.08
CA ARG A 736 0.84 20.05 -0.61
C ARG A 736 1.30 18.76 0.12
N ASN A 737 2.30 18.06 -0.42
CA ASN A 737 2.89 16.88 0.21
C ASN A 737 3.94 17.28 1.27
N ARG A 738 4.22 16.36 2.20
CA ARG A 738 5.25 16.47 3.23
C ARG A 738 6.33 15.42 2.95
N ILE A 739 7.46 15.83 2.39
CA ILE A 739 8.50 14.93 1.85
C ILE A 739 9.77 15.14 2.67
N HIS A 740 10.13 14.20 3.55
CA HIS A 740 11.16 14.47 4.56
C HIS A 740 11.99 13.27 5.00
N SER A 741 13.13 13.50 5.66
CA SER A 741 13.90 12.43 6.34
C SER A 741 14.25 11.25 5.42
N GLY A 742 14.50 11.51 4.14
CA GLY A 742 14.96 10.52 3.17
C GLY A 742 16.48 10.35 3.21
N LYS A 743 16.95 9.14 2.87
CA LYS A 743 18.39 8.81 2.84
C LYS A 743 19.11 9.35 1.59
N GLN A 744 18.36 9.85 0.61
CA GLN A 744 18.88 10.56 -0.56
C GLN A 744 18.18 11.93 -0.76
N VAL A 745 17.68 12.20 -1.97
CA VAL A 745 17.09 13.48 -2.40
C VAL A 745 15.60 13.54 -2.03
N GLY A 746 15.07 14.72 -1.71
CA GLY A 746 13.64 14.88 -1.46
C GLY A 746 12.78 14.66 -2.72
N VAL A 747 12.97 15.50 -3.74
CA VAL A 747 12.35 15.35 -5.07
C VAL A 747 13.41 15.40 -6.17
N TYR A 748 13.47 14.39 -7.03
CA TYR A 748 14.45 14.30 -8.13
C TYR A 748 13.77 14.33 -9.49
N PHE A 749 14.11 15.33 -10.32
CA PHE A 749 13.76 15.40 -11.73
C PHE A 749 14.97 15.04 -12.59
N TYR A 750 14.85 13.95 -13.35
CA TYR A 750 15.88 13.38 -14.21
C TYR A 750 15.34 13.14 -15.63
N ASP A 751 16.22 12.95 -16.63
CA ASP A 751 15.90 12.60 -18.02
C ASP A 751 14.59 13.23 -18.53
N ASN A 752 14.61 14.53 -18.84
CA ASN A 752 13.44 15.25 -19.34
C ASN A 752 12.23 15.15 -18.37
N GLY A 753 12.49 15.24 -17.07
CA GLY A 753 11.48 15.27 -16.02
C GLY A 753 10.76 16.63 -16.00
N HIS A 754 9.44 16.59 -15.99
CA HIS A 754 8.56 17.76 -15.99
C HIS A 754 7.51 17.65 -14.88
N GLY A 755 6.57 18.60 -14.85
CA GLY A 755 5.46 18.62 -13.91
C GLY A 755 5.41 19.90 -13.07
N LEU A 756 4.51 19.90 -12.09
CA LEU A 756 4.29 20.99 -11.15
C LEU A 756 4.57 20.50 -9.73
N LEU A 757 5.52 21.14 -9.05
CA LEU A 757 5.83 20.95 -7.64
C LEU A 757 5.34 22.21 -6.89
N GLU A 758 4.18 22.11 -6.23
CA GLU A 758 3.46 23.26 -5.68
C GLU A 758 3.06 23.12 -4.20
N GLU A 759 3.34 24.14 -3.37
CA GLU A 759 2.88 24.21 -1.97
C GLU A 759 3.35 23.05 -1.05
N ASN A 760 4.44 22.36 -1.39
CA ASN A 760 4.98 21.23 -0.61
C ASN A 760 5.99 21.69 0.46
N ASP A 761 6.10 20.90 1.54
CA ASP A 761 7.15 21.03 2.57
C ASP A 761 8.19 19.90 2.36
N ILE A 762 9.44 20.26 2.04
CA ILE A 762 10.51 19.32 1.63
C ILE A 762 11.75 19.53 2.52
N PHE A 763 12.08 18.58 3.42
CA PHE A 763 13.07 18.88 4.46
C PHE A 763 13.82 17.72 5.11
N HIS A 764 14.95 18.03 5.76
CA HIS A 764 15.80 17.09 6.51
C HIS A 764 16.24 15.86 5.69
N HIS A 765 16.59 16.08 4.42
CA HIS A 765 17.13 15.04 3.53
C HIS A 765 18.66 14.95 3.63
N LEU A 766 19.21 13.74 3.51
CA LEU A 766 20.66 13.52 3.56
C LEU A 766 21.40 14.07 2.33
N TYR A 767 20.69 14.32 1.22
CA TYR A 767 21.21 15.02 0.05
C TYR A 767 20.51 16.38 -0.10
N SER A 768 20.25 16.83 -1.33
CA SER A 768 19.54 18.07 -1.62
C SER A 768 18.03 17.90 -1.40
N GLY A 769 17.33 18.97 -1.03
CA GLY A 769 15.86 18.95 -0.97
C GLY A 769 15.23 18.66 -2.33
N VAL A 770 15.69 19.33 -3.40
CA VAL A 770 15.28 19.04 -4.78
C VAL A 770 16.51 18.96 -5.71
N GLN A 771 16.47 18.08 -6.71
CA GLN A 771 17.45 18.02 -7.80
C GLN A 771 16.80 18.07 -9.18
N ILE A 772 17.46 18.74 -10.13
CA ILE A 772 17.02 18.89 -11.52
C ILE A 772 18.21 18.62 -12.45
N ARG A 773 18.09 17.63 -13.36
CA ARG A 773 19.19 17.20 -14.24
C ARG A 773 18.72 16.77 -15.63
N THR A 774 19.61 16.83 -16.63
CA THR A 774 19.43 16.21 -17.96
C THR A 774 18.17 16.70 -18.68
N GLY A 775 18.15 17.99 -19.07
CA GLY A 775 17.03 18.61 -19.79
C GLY A 775 15.75 18.84 -18.96
N SER A 776 15.68 18.27 -17.74
CA SER A 776 14.51 18.40 -16.86
C SER A 776 14.12 19.84 -16.60
N ASN A 777 12.83 20.11 -16.74
CA ASN A 777 12.23 21.44 -16.66
C ASN A 777 10.86 21.37 -15.93
N PRO A 778 10.87 21.24 -14.59
CA PRO A 778 9.67 21.36 -13.76
C PRO A 778 9.35 22.83 -13.45
N LYS A 779 8.08 23.12 -13.13
CA LYS A 779 7.72 24.33 -12.38
C LYS A 779 7.69 24.01 -10.89
N ILE A 780 8.46 24.75 -10.09
CA ILE A 780 8.57 24.63 -8.64
C ILE A 780 8.08 25.93 -8.02
N THR A 781 6.94 25.93 -7.32
CA THR A 781 6.35 27.16 -6.79
C THR A 781 5.70 27.05 -5.40
N ARG A 782 5.85 28.10 -4.58
CA ARG A 782 5.27 28.20 -3.22
C ARG A 782 5.66 27.06 -2.26
N ASN A 783 6.76 26.35 -2.52
CA ASN A 783 7.25 25.29 -1.65
C ASN A 783 8.15 25.85 -0.54
N LYS A 784 8.33 25.08 0.55
CA LYS A 784 9.36 25.31 1.57
C LYS A 784 10.41 24.22 1.51
N ILE A 785 11.70 24.59 1.46
CA ILE A 785 12.82 23.65 1.24
C ILE A 785 13.95 23.92 2.25
N TRP A 786 14.12 23.05 3.25
CA TRP A 786 15.06 23.31 4.37
C TRP A 786 15.78 22.09 4.96
N GLY A 787 16.94 22.31 5.58
CA GLY A 787 17.70 21.26 6.26
C GLY A 787 18.24 20.16 5.34
N GLY A 788 18.31 20.38 4.02
CA GLY A 788 19.03 19.51 3.10
C GLY A 788 20.53 19.59 3.37
N GLN A 789 21.19 18.44 3.54
CA GLN A 789 22.62 18.43 3.85
C GLN A 789 23.46 18.82 2.62
N ASN A 790 23.08 18.37 1.43
CA ASN A 790 23.72 18.77 0.16
C ASN A 790 22.94 19.90 -0.54
N GLY A 791 22.55 20.93 0.24
CA GLY A 791 21.90 22.15 -0.22
C GLY A 791 20.36 22.07 -0.35
N GLY A 792 19.73 23.21 -0.65
CA GLY A 792 18.27 23.28 -0.82
C GLY A 792 17.82 22.72 -2.17
N VAL A 793 18.21 23.38 -3.27
CA VAL A 793 17.95 22.92 -4.64
C VAL A 793 19.25 22.86 -5.45
N LEU A 794 19.52 21.74 -6.12
CA LEU A 794 20.67 21.56 -7.02
C LEU A 794 20.20 21.36 -8.47
N VAL A 795 20.58 22.29 -9.34
CA VAL A 795 20.33 22.26 -10.79
C VAL A 795 21.65 22.00 -11.50
N TYR A 796 21.78 20.86 -12.19
CA TYR A 796 23.04 20.45 -12.81
C TYR A 796 22.86 19.71 -14.15
N SER A 797 23.95 19.61 -14.92
CA SER A 797 24.01 18.96 -16.24
C SER A 797 22.84 19.33 -17.17
N GLY A 798 22.74 20.62 -17.50
CA GLY A 798 21.70 21.14 -18.39
C GLY A 798 20.28 21.16 -17.81
N GLY A 799 20.12 21.39 -16.50
CA GLY A 799 18.81 21.59 -15.87
C GLY A 799 18.24 23.00 -16.13
N MET A 800 16.92 23.09 -16.30
CA MET A 800 16.24 24.29 -16.85
C MET A 800 15.11 24.88 -15.98
N GLY A 801 14.76 24.25 -14.85
CA GLY A 801 13.51 24.49 -14.12
C GLY A 801 13.20 25.94 -13.69
N LEU A 802 11.90 26.23 -13.57
CA LEU A 802 11.37 27.50 -13.06
C LEU A 802 11.08 27.39 -11.55
N LEU A 803 11.85 28.11 -10.74
CA LEU A 803 11.66 28.27 -9.28
C LEU A 803 10.98 29.62 -9.03
N GLU A 804 9.70 29.61 -8.65
CA GLU A 804 8.87 30.82 -8.51
C GLU A 804 8.16 30.91 -7.14
N ASP A 805 8.39 31.98 -6.36
CA ASP A 805 7.76 32.23 -5.05
C ASP A 805 8.04 31.16 -3.95
N ASN A 806 9.20 30.49 -3.95
CA ASN A 806 9.54 29.49 -2.92
C ASN A 806 10.31 30.10 -1.72
N GLU A 807 10.30 29.40 -0.59
CA GLU A 807 11.12 29.71 0.59
C GLU A 807 12.17 28.61 0.83
N ILE A 808 13.45 28.97 0.82
CA ILE A 808 14.58 28.03 0.85
C ILE A 808 15.53 28.46 1.97
N PHE A 809 15.67 27.68 3.04
CA PHE A 809 16.33 28.14 4.28
C PHE A 809 17.00 27.03 5.11
N ASP A 810 17.87 27.39 6.06
CA ASP A 810 18.63 26.48 6.97
C ASP A 810 19.15 25.19 6.28
N ASN A 811 19.66 25.33 5.05
CA ASN A 811 20.35 24.24 4.36
C ASN A 811 21.83 24.25 4.75
N ALA A 812 22.47 23.08 4.81
CA ALA A 812 23.84 22.97 5.32
C ALA A 812 24.90 23.42 4.30
N MET A 813 24.59 23.23 3.01
CA MET A 813 25.28 23.87 1.88
C MET A 813 24.35 24.90 1.21
N ALA A 814 24.78 25.45 0.06
CA ALA A 814 24.07 26.49 -0.66
C ALA A 814 22.54 26.31 -0.78
N GLY A 815 21.79 27.41 -0.62
CA GLY A 815 20.33 27.42 -0.74
C GLY A 815 19.86 26.96 -2.11
N VAL A 816 20.41 27.57 -3.18
CA VAL A 816 20.31 27.04 -4.54
C VAL A 816 21.71 26.91 -5.15
N TRP A 817 21.98 25.80 -5.82
CA TRP A 817 23.24 25.56 -6.54
C TRP A 817 22.93 25.29 -8.02
N ILE A 818 23.55 26.07 -8.90
CA ILE A 818 23.45 25.95 -10.36
C ILE A 818 24.84 25.57 -10.87
N LYS A 819 24.98 24.41 -11.53
CA LYS A 819 26.27 24.02 -12.14
C LYS A 819 26.16 23.29 -13.48
N THR A 820 27.29 23.14 -14.16
CA THR A 820 27.44 22.32 -15.37
C THR A 820 26.45 22.73 -16.47
N GLU A 821 26.66 23.95 -17.00
CA GLU A 821 25.92 24.56 -18.12
C GLU A 821 24.39 24.69 -17.94
N SER A 822 23.88 24.48 -16.71
CA SER A 822 22.46 24.64 -16.35
C SER A 822 21.99 26.09 -16.38
N ASN A 823 20.71 26.31 -16.72
CA ASN A 823 20.14 27.62 -16.97
C ASN A 823 18.69 27.76 -16.43
N PRO A 824 18.47 27.64 -15.10
CA PRO A 824 17.15 27.76 -14.49
C PRO A 824 16.69 29.23 -14.37
N VAL A 825 15.41 29.43 -14.06
CA VAL A 825 14.85 30.76 -13.74
C VAL A 825 14.42 30.78 -12.28
N LEU A 826 15.01 31.67 -11.47
CA LEU A 826 14.67 31.92 -10.08
C LEU A 826 13.93 33.25 -10.00
N ARG A 827 12.62 33.23 -9.72
CA ARG A 827 11.79 34.43 -9.57
C ARG A 827 11.14 34.56 -8.19
N ARG A 828 11.25 35.72 -7.53
CA ARG A 828 10.57 36.06 -6.25
C ARG A 828 10.77 35.06 -5.10
N ASN A 829 11.84 34.26 -5.12
CA ASN A 829 12.13 33.32 -4.04
C ASN A 829 12.77 34.05 -2.84
N LYS A 830 12.60 33.48 -1.64
CA LYS A 830 13.32 33.88 -0.42
C LYS A 830 14.37 32.81 -0.12
N ILE A 831 15.65 33.19 -0.07
CA ILE A 831 16.78 32.25 0.10
C ILE A 831 17.64 32.71 1.27
N TYR A 832 17.47 32.12 2.44
CA TYR A 832 17.86 32.76 3.70
C TYR A 832 18.29 31.84 4.85
N ASP A 833 19.03 32.39 5.83
CA ASP A 833 19.53 31.67 7.01
C ASP A 833 20.31 30.36 6.68
N GLY A 834 20.85 30.23 5.47
CA GLY A 834 21.68 29.09 5.05
C GLY A 834 23.07 29.09 5.69
N ARG A 835 23.65 27.91 5.88
CA ARG A 835 24.96 27.72 6.55
C ARG A 835 26.17 27.90 5.63
N ASP A 836 25.90 28.13 4.35
CA ASP A 836 26.84 28.42 3.27
C ASP A 836 26.31 29.68 2.51
N SER A 837 26.53 29.78 1.20
CA SER A 837 26.08 30.88 0.36
C SER A 837 24.59 30.79 0.03
N GLY A 838 23.94 31.91 -0.29
CA GLY A 838 22.53 31.92 -0.68
C GLY A 838 22.31 31.19 -2.02
N VAL A 839 22.97 31.67 -3.07
CA VAL A 839 23.00 31.00 -4.39
C VAL A 839 24.44 30.80 -4.86
N CYS A 840 24.79 29.57 -5.25
CA CYS A 840 26.08 29.21 -5.85
C CYS A 840 25.91 28.93 -7.35
N ILE A 841 26.73 29.55 -8.20
CA ILE A 841 26.69 29.41 -9.67
C ILE A 841 28.11 29.06 -10.16
N PHE A 842 28.30 27.84 -10.63
CA PHE A 842 29.61 27.20 -10.89
C PHE A 842 29.63 26.47 -12.25
N ASN A 843 30.81 26.06 -12.74
CA ASN A 843 31.00 25.27 -13.96
C ASN A 843 30.11 25.71 -15.14
N LYS A 844 30.34 26.93 -15.66
CA LYS A 844 29.59 27.58 -16.74
C LYS A 844 28.08 27.73 -16.45
N GLY A 845 27.70 27.79 -15.19
CA GLY A 845 26.31 27.98 -14.76
C GLY A 845 25.74 29.30 -15.29
N ARG A 846 24.46 29.29 -15.63
CA ARG A 846 23.72 30.44 -16.14
C ARG A 846 22.46 30.64 -15.31
N GLY A 847 21.40 31.15 -15.91
CA GLY A 847 20.10 31.36 -15.30
C GLY A 847 19.75 32.84 -15.09
N LEU A 848 18.47 33.08 -14.87
CA LEU A 848 17.91 34.39 -14.53
C LEU A 848 17.47 34.39 -13.07
N LEU A 849 18.14 35.18 -12.24
CA LEU A 849 17.73 35.50 -10.88
C LEU A 849 16.98 36.83 -10.93
N GLU A 850 15.66 36.81 -10.80
CA GLU A 850 14.77 37.96 -10.92
C GLU A 850 13.93 38.20 -9.64
N ASP A 851 13.96 39.43 -9.10
CA ASP A 851 13.13 39.87 -7.97
C ASP A 851 13.25 39.00 -6.68
N ASN A 852 14.37 38.28 -6.46
CA ASN A 852 14.54 37.41 -5.27
C ASN A 852 15.07 38.17 -4.03
N ASP A 853 14.74 37.66 -2.85
CA ASP A 853 15.28 38.07 -1.55
C ASP A 853 16.32 37.05 -1.06
N ILE A 854 17.57 37.45 -0.91
CA ILE A 854 18.68 36.56 -0.54
C ILE A 854 19.40 37.14 0.68
N TYR A 855 19.20 36.57 1.87
CA TYR A 855 19.56 37.27 3.11
C TYR A 855 19.99 36.40 4.30
N ARG A 856 20.81 36.95 5.20
CA ARG A 856 21.33 36.29 6.43
C ARG A 856 22.08 34.96 6.25
N ASN A 857 22.43 34.59 5.01
CA ASN A 857 23.26 33.42 4.71
C ASN A 857 24.68 33.59 5.29
N ALA A 858 25.33 32.47 5.64
CA ALA A 858 26.58 32.48 6.40
C ALA A 858 27.84 32.72 5.56
N GLN A 859 27.80 32.43 4.25
CA GLN A 859 28.81 32.87 3.28
C GLN A 859 28.20 33.94 2.36
N ALA A 860 28.61 33.99 1.08
CA ALA A 860 28.16 35.04 0.16
C ALA A 860 26.65 34.98 -0.11
N GLY A 861 26.00 36.13 -0.35
CA GLY A 861 24.60 36.14 -0.80
C GLY A 861 24.45 35.42 -2.15
N VAL A 862 25.23 35.82 -3.15
CA VAL A 862 25.40 35.08 -4.41
C VAL A 862 26.89 34.91 -4.72
N LEU A 863 27.30 33.68 -4.99
CA LEU A 863 28.66 33.29 -5.39
C LEU A 863 28.66 32.79 -6.83
N ILE A 864 29.51 33.38 -7.68
CA ILE A 864 29.59 33.11 -9.12
C ILE A 864 31.06 32.77 -9.47
N SER A 865 31.29 31.61 -10.07
CA SER A 865 32.63 31.00 -10.23
C SER A 865 32.72 30.12 -11.48
N GLN A 866 33.93 29.78 -11.93
CA GLN A 866 34.24 28.81 -12.99
C GLN A 866 33.46 29.08 -14.30
N ASP A 867 33.84 30.15 -15.00
CA ASP A 867 33.31 30.56 -16.31
C ASP A 867 31.76 30.72 -16.40
N SER A 868 31.10 30.86 -15.25
CA SER A 868 29.66 31.08 -15.17
C SER A 868 29.26 32.46 -15.72
N ASN A 869 28.03 32.58 -16.22
CA ASN A 869 27.46 33.84 -16.72
C ASN A 869 25.93 33.89 -16.50
N PRO A 870 25.45 34.20 -15.29
CA PRO A 870 24.05 34.41 -14.97
C PRO A 870 23.63 35.88 -15.15
N THR A 871 22.32 36.11 -15.19
CA THR A 871 21.72 37.45 -15.10
C THR A 871 21.02 37.62 -13.75
N LEU A 872 21.42 38.63 -12.98
CA LEU A 872 20.79 39.04 -11.72
C LEU A 872 20.04 40.35 -11.96
N ARG A 873 18.71 40.34 -11.85
CA ARG A 873 17.84 41.51 -12.05
C ARG A 873 16.94 41.80 -10.84
N ARG A 874 17.00 43.03 -10.32
CA ARG A 874 16.13 43.55 -9.23
C ARG A 874 16.14 42.74 -7.91
N ASN A 875 17.15 41.91 -7.67
CA ASN A 875 17.25 41.14 -6.43
C ASN A 875 17.65 42.03 -5.25
N ARG A 876 17.28 41.62 -4.03
CA ARG A 876 17.73 42.24 -2.78
C ARG A 876 18.65 41.26 -2.04
N VAL A 877 19.90 41.67 -1.80
CA VAL A 877 20.93 40.81 -1.20
C VAL A 877 21.50 41.47 0.06
N PHE A 878 21.15 40.96 1.24
CA PHE A 878 21.33 41.74 2.48
C PHE A 878 21.55 40.92 3.76
N GLU A 879 22.10 41.57 4.80
CA GLU A 879 22.37 40.96 6.13
C GLU A 879 23.25 39.68 6.11
N GLY A 880 23.92 39.37 4.99
CA GLY A 880 24.80 38.20 4.87
C GLY A 880 26.08 38.34 5.70
N ARG A 881 26.60 37.21 6.22
CA ARG A 881 27.80 37.17 7.07
C ARG A 881 29.13 37.22 6.30
N ALA A 882 29.09 37.26 4.98
CA ALA A 882 30.26 37.51 4.12
C ALA A 882 29.94 38.64 3.11
N ALA A 883 30.35 38.49 1.84
CA ALA A 883 30.04 39.42 0.76
C ALA A 883 28.57 39.36 0.33
N GLY A 884 28.06 40.43 -0.28
CA GLY A 884 26.73 40.43 -0.89
C GLY A 884 26.69 39.59 -2.17
N VAL A 885 27.38 40.03 -3.21
CA VAL A 885 27.63 39.27 -4.44
C VAL A 885 29.13 39.11 -4.63
N GLU A 886 29.56 37.91 -5.01
CA GLU A 886 30.97 37.53 -5.14
C GLU A 886 31.22 36.82 -6.48
N ILE A 887 32.19 37.30 -7.27
CA ILE A 887 32.47 36.80 -8.63
C ILE A 887 33.98 36.52 -8.78
N THR A 888 34.34 35.29 -9.13
CA THR A 888 35.74 34.82 -9.25
C THR A 888 35.91 33.78 -10.39
N ASN A 889 37.13 33.27 -10.59
CA ASN A 889 37.46 32.12 -11.45
C ASN A 889 36.88 32.21 -12.88
N GLY A 890 37.24 33.26 -13.62
CA GLY A 890 36.87 33.44 -15.03
C GLY A 890 35.38 33.74 -15.30
N ALA A 891 34.52 33.65 -14.28
CA ALA A 891 33.11 33.96 -14.42
C ALA A 891 32.86 35.45 -14.68
N THR A 892 31.71 35.76 -15.26
CA THR A 892 31.15 37.11 -15.34
C THR A 892 29.67 37.07 -14.92
N ALA A 893 28.99 38.20 -14.89
CA ALA A 893 27.55 38.27 -14.68
C ALA A 893 26.98 39.58 -15.21
N THR A 894 25.69 39.58 -15.55
CA THR A 894 24.94 40.82 -15.80
C THR A 894 24.09 41.16 -14.59
N LEU A 895 24.40 42.27 -13.91
CA LEU A 895 23.68 42.76 -12.74
C LEU A 895 22.89 44.02 -13.12
N GLU A 896 21.56 43.94 -13.07
CA GLU A 896 20.64 45.04 -13.37
C GLU A 896 19.75 45.39 -12.16
N MET A 897 19.75 46.66 -11.73
CA MET A 897 18.81 47.21 -10.73
C MET A 897 18.79 46.50 -9.36
N ASN A 898 19.83 45.71 -9.01
CA ASN A 898 19.87 44.99 -7.74
C ASN A 898 20.19 45.93 -6.57
N HIS A 899 19.70 45.61 -5.37
CA HIS A 899 20.01 46.31 -4.13
C HIS A 899 20.87 45.41 -3.23
N VAL A 900 22.08 45.84 -2.84
CA VAL A 900 23.03 45.01 -2.07
C VAL A 900 23.60 45.78 -0.86
N PHE A 901 23.17 45.41 0.35
CA PHE A 901 23.28 46.27 1.54
C PHE A 901 23.33 45.51 2.88
N TYR A 902 23.90 46.12 3.93
CA TYR A 902 24.09 45.53 5.27
C TYR A 902 24.82 44.16 5.32
N ASN A 903 25.56 43.77 4.28
CA ASN A 903 26.39 42.56 4.30
C ASN A 903 27.71 42.81 5.06
N GLN A 904 28.29 41.76 5.66
CA GLN A 904 29.42 41.87 6.59
C GLN A 904 30.75 42.25 5.92
N PHE A 905 30.98 41.81 4.69
CA PHE A 905 32.09 42.25 3.84
C PHE A 905 31.59 43.22 2.75
N GLY A 906 32.28 43.31 1.62
CA GLY A 906 31.87 44.18 0.52
C GLY A 906 30.53 43.77 -0.07
N GLY A 907 29.76 44.75 -0.56
CA GLY A 907 28.49 44.47 -1.24
C GLY A 907 28.69 43.74 -2.58
N LEU A 908 29.72 44.09 -3.34
CA LEU A 908 30.14 43.38 -4.55
C LEU A 908 31.65 43.14 -4.48
N CYS A 909 32.07 41.89 -4.48
CA CYS A 909 33.46 41.45 -4.48
C CYS A 909 33.80 40.79 -5.82
N VAL A 910 34.88 41.22 -6.47
CA VAL A 910 35.24 40.86 -7.85
C VAL A 910 36.73 40.52 -7.92
N ALA A 911 37.05 39.31 -8.38
CA ALA A 911 38.44 38.85 -8.49
C ALA A 911 39.19 39.49 -9.67
N THR A 912 40.52 39.40 -9.66
CA THR A 912 41.37 39.86 -10.79
C THR A 912 40.99 39.17 -12.09
N GLY A 913 40.76 39.95 -13.14
CA GLY A 913 40.37 39.47 -14.48
C GLY A 913 38.87 39.24 -14.66
N VAL A 914 38.03 39.54 -13.67
CA VAL A 914 36.57 39.47 -13.78
C VAL A 914 35.99 40.86 -14.07
N GLU A 915 35.19 40.96 -15.14
CA GLU A 915 34.46 42.17 -15.49
C GLU A 915 32.95 41.88 -15.60
N PRO A 916 32.13 42.26 -14.59
CA PRO A 916 30.67 42.11 -14.64
C PRO A 916 29.99 43.33 -15.28
N VAL A 917 28.90 43.10 -16.02
CA VAL A 917 28.08 44.18 -16.59
C VAL A 917 27.16 44.75 -15.52
N LEU A 918 27.40 45.99 -15.09
CA LEU A 918 26.63 46.66 -14.04
C LEU A 918 25.68 47.74 -14.63
N ARG A 919 24.39 47.67 -14.32
CA ARG A 919 23.37 48.67 -14.70
C ARG A 919 22.48 49.00 -13.50
N GLU A 920 22.42 50.27 -13.11
CA GLU A 920 21.48 50.82 -12.09
C GLU A 920 21.46 50.11 -10.71
N ASN A 921 22.49 49.31 -10.38
CA ASN A 921 22.59 48.64 -9.08
C ASN A 921 22.85 49.64 -7.94
N LYS A 922 22.27 49.39 -6.77
CA LYS A 922 22.49 50.18 -5.55
C LYS A 922 23.22 49.34 -4.52
N ILE A 923 24.50 49.62 -4.34
CA ILE A 923 25.37 48.97 -3.36
C ILE A 923 25.67 50.00 -2.27
N TYR A 924 25.22 49.77 -1.03
CA TYR A 924 25.22 50.79 0.02
C TYR A 924 25.19 50.19 1.43
N SER A 925 25.77 50.90 2.41
CA SER A 925 25.70 50.54 3.83
C SER A 925 26.10 49.09 4.16
N ASN A 926 27.06 48.52 3.45
CA ASN A 926 27.69 47.26 3.88
C ASN A 926 28.69 47.57 5.03
N TYR A 927 29.17 46.54 5.70
CA TYR A 927 30.08 46.70 6.85
C TYR A 927 31.56 46.73 6.44
N ASP A 928 31.89 46.32 5.22
CA ASP A 928 33.19 46.50 4.55
C ASP A 928 34.38 46.13 5.46
N LEU A 929 34.23 45.07 6.27
CA LEU A 929 35.19 44.77 7.35
C LEU A 929 36.60 44.49 6.84
N VAL A 930 36.76 44.06 5.58
CA VAL A 930 38.05 43.90 4.90
C VAL A 930 38.76 45.25 4.80
N GLU A 931 38.15 46.26 4.18
CA GLU A 931 38.72 47.61 4.07
C GLU A 931 38.96 48.25 5.45
N ARG A 932 38.03 48.04 6.39
CA ARG A 932 38.16 48.52 7.79
C ARG A 932 39.26 47.81 8.58
N ALA A 933 39.69 46.62 8.17
CA ALA A 933 40.85 45.92 8.72
C ALA A 933 42.14 46.33 8.00
N VAL A 934 42.11 46.47 6.68
CA VAL A 934 43.23 46.97 5.86
C VAL A 934 43.67 48.35 6.37
N SER A 935 42.75 49.32 6.44
CA SER A 935 43.00 50.69 6.91
C SER A 935 43.49 50.79 8.35
N LYS A 936 43.15 49.83 9.22
CA LYS A 936 43.63 49.75 10.62
C LYS A 936 44.96 49.01 10.80
N GLY A 937 45.60 48.56 9.72
CA GLY A 937 46.85 47.77 9.80
C GLY A 937 46.65 46.35 10.36
N HIS A 938 45.42 45.87 10.49
CA HIS A 938 45.13 44.55 11.05
C HIS A 938 45.38 43.44 10.02
N CYS A 939 45.93 42.31 10.46
CA CYS A 939 45.98 41.07 9.68
C CYS A 939 44.56 40.56 9.39
N LEU A 940 44.28 40.17 8.15
CA LEU A 940 42.94 39.74 7.74
C LEU A 940 42.52 38.39 8.36
N PHE A 941 43.48 37.56 8.81
CA PHE A 941 43.20 36.37 9.63
C PHE A 941 42.34 36.69 10.87
N LYS A 942 42.49 37.90 11.44
CA LYS A 942 41.70 38.35 12.61
C LYS A 942 40.24 38.67 12.30
N ILE A 943 39.84 38.79 11.02
CA ILE A 943 38.45 38.96 10.60
C ILE A 943 37.90 37.75 9.86
N SER A 944 38.74 36.99 9.14
CA SER A 944 38.33 35.76 8.43
C SER A 944 38.12 34.59 9.38
N SER A 945 38.88 34.57 10.48
CA SER A 945 39.15 33.35 11.25
C SER A 945 39.56 32.21 10.31
N THR A 946 39.11 30.99 10.59
CA THR A 946 39.20 29.81 9.72
C THR A 946 37.87 29.49 9.03
N THR A 947 36.90 30.42 9.03
CA THR A 947 35.48 30.13 8.79
C THR A 947 34.83 30.97 7.69
N SER A 948 35.57 31.89 7.08
CA SER A 948 35.14 32.69 5.93
C SER A 948 36.35 33.04 5.06
N PHE A 949 36.14 33.17 3.75
CA PHE A 949 37.18 33.48 2.77
C PHE A 949 36.98 34.90 2.20
N PRO A 950 37.29 35.98 2.95
CA PRO A 950 37.14 37.34 2.44
C PRO A 950 38.04 37.55 1.22
N MET A 951 37.47 38.07 0.13
CA MET A 951 38.24 38.44 -1.05
C MET A 951 39.18 39.61 -0.75
N HIS A 952 40.48 39.45 -1.07
CA HIS A 952 41.50 40.47 -0.83
C HIS A 952 42.74 40.30 -1.72
N ASP A 953 43.65 41.29 -1.68
CA ASP A 953 44.96 41.21 -2.34
C ASP A 953 45.82 40.11 -1.71
N PHE A 954 46.22 39.13 -2.54
CA PHE A 954 47.16 38.07 -2.18
C PHE A 954 48.56 38.40 -2.70
N TYR A 955 49.52 38.39 -1.78
CA TYR A 955 50.95 38.49 -2.05
C TYR A 955 51.69 37.21 -1.65
N LYS A 956 52.73 36.87 -2.41
CA LYS A 956 53.73 35.85 -2.05
C LYS A 956 55.05 36.51 -1.63
N CYS A 957 55.78 35.91 -0.69
CA CYS A 957 57.06 36.40 -0.18
C CYS A 957 58.22 35.53 -0.68
N VAL A 958 58.98 36.07 -1.63
CA VAL A 958 60.15 35.41 -2.22
C VAL A 958 61.19 35.11 -1.14
N THR A 959 61.45 36.05 -0.24
CA THR A 959 62.44 35.89 0.85
C THR A 959 62.09 34.80 1.87
N CYS A 960 60.80 34.52 2.12
CA CYS A 960 60.39 33.38 2.97
C CYS A 960 60.00 32.13 2.14
N ASN A 961 60.35 32.09 0.85
CA ASN A 961 60.12 30.98 -0.09
C ASN A 961 58.68 30.43 -0.08
N THR A 962 57.68 31.32 -0.06
CA THR A 962 56.26 30.93 -0.16
C THR A 962 55.94 30.31 -1.52
N THR A 963 55.24 29.18 -1.52
CA THR A 963 54.61 28.63 -2.72
C THR A 963 53.36 29.42 -3.10
N ASP A 964 52.82 29.19 -4.30
CA ASP A 964 51.55 29.80 -4.72
C ASP A 964 50.33 29.30 -3.91
N LYS A 965 50.47 28.27 -3.06
CA LYS A 965 49.46 27.85 -2.07
C LYS A 965 49.50 28.67 -0.76
N ASN A 966 50.50 29.51 -0.52
CA ASN A 966 50.65 30.29 0.73
C ASN A 966 50.25 31.75 0.54
N ALA A 967 49.16 32.20 1.14
CA ALA A 967 48.63 33.55 0.93
C ALA A 967 48.99 34.54 2.07
N ILE A 968 49.54 35.71 1.71
CA ILE A 968 49.86 36.80 2.63
C ILE A 968 49.02 38.02 2.26
N CYS A 969 48.32 38.64 3.22
CA CYS A 969 47.51 39.84 2.98
C CYS A 969 48.33 41.15 2.99
N ALA A 970 47.74 42.21 2.43
CA ALA A 970 48.30 43.56 2.30
C ALA A 970 48.86 44.22 3.58
N ASN A 971 48.49 43.74 4.78
CA ASN A 971 49.03 44.23 6.05
C ASN A 971 50.15 43.35 6.61
N CYS A 972 50.14 42.05 6.34
CA CYS A 972 51.22 41.17 6.78
C CYS A 972 52.52 41.42 6.00
N ILE A 973 52.44 41.87 4.74
CA ILE A 973 53.62 42.36 4.00
C ILE A 973 54.22 43.64 4.61
N LYS A 974 53.42 44.47 5.30
CA LYS A 974 53.86 45.72 5.95
C LYS A 974 54.39 45.51 7.37
N VAL A 975 54.04 44.38 8.00
CA VAL A 975 54.36 44.05 9.40
C VAL A 975 55.26 42.82 9.50
N CYS A 976 54.74 41.61 9.27
CA CYS A 976 55.46 40.35 9.50
C CYS A 976 56.56 40.05 8.45
N HIS A 977 56.42 40.58 7.24
CA HIS A 977 57.40 40.45 6.15
C HIS A 977 58.01 41.82 5.78
N LYS A 978 58.05 42.76 6.73
CA LYS A 978 58.60 44.11 6.48
C LYS A 978 60.08 44.04 6.10
N GLY A 979 60.41 44.54 4.90
CA GLY A 979 61.77 44.50 4.36
C GLY A 979 62.12 43.21 3.61
N HIS A 980 61.15 42.31 3.41
CA HIS A 980 61.29 41.15 2.55
C HIS A 980 60.85 41.49 1.12
N GLU A 981 61.36 40.75 0.14
CA GLU A 981 60.85 40.76 -1.22
C GLU A 981 59.50 40.06 -1.28
N VAL A 982 58.50 40.76 -1.81
CA VAL A 982 57.12 40.30 -1.96
C VAL A 982 56.58 40.67 -3.33
N ALA A 983 55.81 39.77 -3.94
CA ALA A 983 55.13 39.97 -5.22
C ALA A 983 53.62 39.86 -5.02
N PHE A 984 52.86 40.78 -5.61
CA PHE A 984 51.42 40.61 -5.78
C PHE A 984 51.15 39.44 -6.73
N VAL A 985 50.11 38.65 -6.46
CA VAL A 985 49.73 37.50 -7.29
C VAL A 985 48.37 37.74 -7.94
N ARG A 986 47.32 37.93 -7.13
CA ARG A 986 45.97 38.32 -7.58
C ARG A 986 45.13 38.86 -6.42
N HIS A 987 44.04 39.55 -6.73
CA HIS A 987 42.94 39.85 -5.82
C HIS A 987 41.90 38.73 -5.94
N ASP A 988 41.69 37.93 -4.89
CA ASP A 988 40.84 36.73 -4.90
C ASP A 988 40.59 36.25 -3.45
N ARG A 989 39.92 35.11 -3.28
CA ARG A 989 39.47 34.58 -1.99
C ARG A 989 40.53 33.71 -1.31
N PHE A 990 41.08 34.17 -0.19
CA PHE A 990 42.20 33.51 0.49
C PHE A 990 42.12 33.60 2.02
N PHE A 991 42.82 32.70 2.71
CA PHE A 991 43.26 32.94 4.09
C PHE A 991 44.58 33.71 4.13
N CYS A 992 45.02 34.15 5.32
CA CYS A 992 46.32 34.80 5.48
C CYS A 992 47.26 33.93 6.35
N ASP A 993 48.08 33.10 5.71
CA ASP A 993 48.94 32.04 6.29
C ASP A 993 50.18 32.54 7.07
N CYS A 994 50.19 33.82 7.41
CA CYS A 994 51.23 34.58 8.12
C CYS A 994 51.48 34.19 9.59
N GLY A 995 50.95 33.06 10.06
CA GLY A 995 51.12 32.59 11.44
C GLY A 995 50.32 33.34 12.53
N ALA A 996 49.55 34.39 12.20
CA ALA A 996 48.91 35.27 13.20
C ALA A 996 47.94 34.58 14.19
N GLY A 997 47.47 33.36 13.90
CA GLY A 997 46.65 32.56 14.81
C GLY A 997 47.43 31.74 15.86
N THR A 998 48.77 31.68 15.76
CA THR A 998 49.64 30.88 16.65
C THR A 998 50.77 31.71 17.27
N LEU A 999 50.66 33.05 17.23
CA LEU A 999 51.66 33.98 17.76
C LEU A 999 51.18 34.65 19.05
N ASP A 1000 51.83 34.32 20.17
CA ASP A 1000 51.79 35.15 21.36
C ASP A 1000 52.34 36.55 21.06
N VAL A 1001 51.69 37.57 21.61
CA VAL A 1001 51.82 38.99 21.20
C VAL A 1001 53.21 39.58 21.45
N ALA A 1002 54.10 38.88 22.16
CA ALA A 1002 55.38 39.37 22.62
C ALA A 1002 56.54 39.34 21.58
N ASN A 1003 56.39 38.70 20.42
CA ASN A 1003 57.55 38.41 19.54
C ASN A 1003 57.30 38.70 18.04
N THR A 1004 56.75 39.87 17.73
CA THR A 1004 56.23 40.24 16.39
C THR A 1004 57.29 40.73 15.38
N GLN A 1005 58.52 40.18 15.39
CA GLN A 1005 59.62 40.67 14.55
C GLN A 1005 60.39 39.58 13.74
N THR A 1006 59.87 38.35 13.66
CA THR A 1006 60.46 37.29 12.82
C THR A 1006 59.43 36.69 11.85
N CYS A 1007 59.75 36.62 10.54
CA CYS A 1007 58.91 35.90 9.56
C CYS A 1007 58.72 34.44 10.02
N ARG A 1008 57.48 34.04 10.26
CA ARG A 1008 57.06 32.64 10.46
C ARG A 1008 55.75 32.41 9.71
N LEU A 1009 55.86 31.75 8.57
CA LEU A 1009 54.73 31.12 7.90
C LEU A 1009 54.19 29.97 8.78
N GLN A 1010 52.93 29.58 8.60
CA GLN A 1010 52.46 28.32 9.17
C GLN A 1010 53.21 27.14 8.54
N THR A 1011 53.59 26.15 9.36
CA THR A 1011 54.33 24.95 8.92
C THR A 1011 53.48 23.99 8.08
N GLU A 1012 52.17 24.14 8.12
CA GLU A 1012 51.22 23.48 7.23
C GLU A 1012 50.58 24.55 6.34
N SER A 1013 50.77 24.45 5.03
CA SER A 1013 50.01 25.24 4.06
C SER A 1013 48.57 24.75 4.05
N ARG A 1014 47.61 25.64 4.32
CA ARG A 1014 46.19 25.32 4.13
C ARG A 1014 45.88 25.27 2.65
N ASP A 1015 45.02 24.35 2.24
CA ASP A 1015 44.66 24.26 0.83
C ASP A 1015 43.72 25.42 0.48
N ASN A 1016 44.31 26.45 -0.13
CA ASN A 1016 43.61 27.67 -0.56
C ASN A 1016 42.89 27.47 -1.91
N ASP A 1017 43.09 26.35 -2.60
CA ASP A 1017 42.37 25.96 -3.81
C ASP A 1017 40.93 25.53 -3.47
N THR A 1018 40.03 26.50 -3.41
CA THR A 1018 38.55 26.38 -3.45
C THR A 1018 37.93 25.09 -2.88
N VAL A 1019 37.63 25.10 -1.57
CA VAL A 1019 36.87 24.08 -0.82
C VAL A 1019 35.52 23.66 -1.47
N TYR A 1020 35.00 24.45 -2.41
CA TYR A 1020 33.77 24.17 -3.15
C TYR A 1020 33.89 23.06 -4.21
N ASP A 1021 35.09 22.74 -4.72
CA ASP A 1021 35.26 21.63 -5.68
C ASP A 1021 35.31 20.25 -4.99
N SER A 1022 35.53 20.20 -3.67
CA SER A 1022 35.51 18.94 -2.90
C SER A 1022 34.12 18.28 -2.85
N ALA A 1023 33.05 19.02 -3.13
CA ALA A 1023 31.70 18.51 -3.33
C ALA A 1023 31.47 18.09 -4.80
N GLY A 1024 32.35 17.22 -5.30
CA GLY A 1024 32.09 16.45 -6.50
C GLY A 1024 30.75 15.70 -6.35
N PRO A 1025 29.97 15.54 -7.43
CA PRO A 1025 28.83 14.64 -7.36
C PRO A 1025 29.37 13.26 -7.00
N THR A 1026 28.87 12.65 -5.92
CA THR A 1026 28.97 11.19 -5.80
C THR A 1026 28.28 10.64 -7.04
N GLU A 1027 29.03 9.94 -7.89
CA GLU A 1027 28.47 9.14 -8.96
C GLU A 1027 27.70 7.99 -8.31
N THR A 1028 26.45 8.28 -7.93
CA THR A 1028 25.52 7.27 -7.47
C THR A 1028 25.23 6.38 -8.67
N GLU A 1029 25.78 5.17 -8.66
CA GLU A 1029 25.42 4.08 -9.54
C GLU A 1029 23.93 3.77 -9.37
N THR A 1030 23.08 4.50 -10.10
CA THR A 1030 21.67 4.20 -10.29
C THR A 1030 21.52 3.42 -11.59
N SER A 1031 22.04 2.19 -11.56
CA SER A 1031 21.90 1.15 -12.59
C SER A 1031 20.95 0.07 -12.10
#